data_AF-A0A6J8AEM5-F1
#
_entry.id   AF-A0A6J8AEM5-F1
#
_cell.length_a   1.000
_cell.length_b   1.000
_cell.length_c   1.000
_cell.angle_alpha   90.00
_cell.angle_beta   90.00
_cell.angle_gamma   90.00
#
_symmetry.space_group_name_H-M   'P 1'
#
loop_
_entity.id
_entity.type
_entity.pdbx_description
1 polymer ?
#
loop_
_entity_poly.entity_id
_entity_poly.type
_entity_poly.pdbx_seq_one_letter_code
_entity_poly.pdbx_strand_id
1 'polypeptide(L)'
;MWRTTSRVPPKIKIHGRRSRCTKPPVVPQPPLSTPFEAHPPQQPPPPPPKKGGSFFKFLGVTTLAAGGVVGYAWYDSNFRKQIEDNVPYSKDAFDALFQLIPTSETPKTTDKPGPLIPNISSKPEEESKMRRKVPQTQQSDIPPMPAPPMTAPPPAATTPVATPEKTERERKKEEAERRLKQKEAEEAAENAALEVYIENLTDSCNKVIQQALEKQTEVITTTKQHSEALKKAMDDTSEILNKDSQWQEVSSAYGARLDAVTSSDRLVTQAREQLQKLKNAITEGKSQAMTKKNKILISAQETFNKLNSELNKQDTQVKKVESQSKMMLKYKDLVEQGKKQFQKELESIMPDVKLGQARGKKLTEEELNSLIAHAHRRIEQLQKQLAEQIALEQQRIQQALEQQIQEDDRLSDQRVANEQQKLKNEFVIQKEKWESDSRVVFEQELRQHLARQAAAHSDHLRDVLKIQEKELEQVFERELNTKLIEERQSFHTEVANWIARLRGIESAVEGRAESERVSRKAQQLWLACVALNKALMHGIEDIEVWELKIKPLANEIAAVSDAAGNHPYVKAIVKSIPEVSYKRGVWTDDSLIQRFNKVHRVCRRVAMIDETGGGLGKYFLSYIQSFFIFESVYARVTSDEIELDKLSTYQILANAKYWMDRDDLEMAVRYMNQLQGEPRRVAEEWLKESKLHLETRQATQALMAFASASGLGTIF
;
A
#
# COMPACT_ATOMS: atom_id res chain seq x y z
N MET A 1 58.51 29.80 38.61
CA MET A 1 59.67 28.94 38.99
C MET A 1 59.39 28.31 40.36
N TRP A 2 60.24 27.35 40.77
CA TRP A 2 60.34 26.77 42.12
C TRP A 2 59.18 25.86 42.62
N ARG A 3 59.50 24.56 42.56
CA ARG A 3 59.01 23.41 43.37
C ARG A 3 59.49 23.59 44.85
N THR A 4 59.12 22.86 45.91
CA THR A 4 58.27 21.67 46.25
C THR A 4 58.07 21.69 47.80
N THR A 5 57.30 20.87 48.54
CA THR A 5 57.28 19.38 48.66
C THR A 5 56.05 18.84 49.46
N SER A 6 55.57 17.65 49.06
CA SER A 6 55.04 16.52 49.88
C SER A 6 54.11 16.71 51.11
N ARG A 7 52.97 16.00 51.12
CA ARG A 7 52.90 14.58 51.57
C ARG A 7 51.69 13.85 50.93
N VAL A 8 51.58 12.53 51.16
CA VAL A 8 50.87 11.55 50.30
C VAL A 8 49.89 10.68 51.12
N PRO A 9 48.74 10.24 50.57
CA PRO A 9 47.70 9.44 51.27
C PRO A 9 48.01 7.93 51.28
N PRO A 10 47.03 7.05 51.62
CA PRO A 10 46.51 6.19 50.54
C PRO A 10 45.06 5.66 50.63
N LYS A 11 44.44 5.53 49.43
CA LYS A 11 43.63 4.38 48.88
C LYS A 11 42.36 3.90 49.61
N ILE A 12 41.18 3.73 48.99
CA ILE A 12 40.75 3.10 47.71
C ILE A 12 40.76 1.54 47.76
N LYS A 13 39.58 0.88 47.64
CA LYS A 13 39.07 0.26 46.38
C LYS A 13 37.68 -0.41 46.47
N ILE A 14 36.97 -0.44 45.33
CA ILE A 14 35.75 -1.24 45.05
C ILE A 14 36.15 -2.65 44.58
N HIS A 15 35.33 -3.68 44.81
CA HIS A 15 35.30 -4.96 44.05
C HIS A 15 33.91 -5.61 44.09
N GLY A 16 33.58 -6.49 43.13
CA GLY A 16 32.35 -7.29 43.11
C GLY A 16 32.37 -8.45 42.10
N ARG A 17 31.61 -9.53 42.35
CA ARG A 17 31.36 -10.79 41.58
C ARG A 17 30.57 -11.76 42.50
N ARG A 18 29.93 -12.88 42.10
CA ARG A 18 29.19 -13.30 40.88
C ARG A 18 28.48 -14.66 41.15
N SER A 19 27.31 -14.92 40.56
CA SER A 19 26.79 -16.24 40.13
C SER A 19 26.48 -17.38 41.15
N ARG A 20 25.21 -17.86 41.15
CA ARG A 20 24.83 -19.23 40.70
C ARG A 20 23.30 -19.37 40.45
N CYS A 21 22.86 -20.53 39.93
CA CYS A 21 21.55 -20.74 39.27
C CYS A 21 20.81 -21.99 39.78
N THR A 22 19.47 -22.07 39.57
CA THR A 22 18.70 -23.32 39.25
C THR A 22 17.24 -23.03 38.79
N LYS A 23 16.56 -24.05 38.21
CA LYS A 23 15.13 -24.17 37.80
C LYS A 23 14.70 -25.68 37.98
N PRO A 24 13.56 -26.18 37.45
CA PRO A 24 12.14 -26.07 37.86
C PRO A 24 11.49 -27.46 38.21
N PRO A 25 10.17 -27.53 38.51
CA PRO A 25 9.15 -28.19 37.61
C PRO A 25 7.94 -27.24 37.29
N VAL A 26 6.87 -27.48 36.48
CA VAL A 26 6.21 -28.58 35.69
C VAL A 26 4.79 -28.98 36.21
N VAL A 27 3.92 -29.57 35.36
CA VAL A 27 2.42 -29.57 35.39
C VAL A 27 1.80 -31.00 35.41
N PRO A 28 0.49 -31.17 35.71
CA PRO A 28 -0.37 -32.08 34.91
C PRO A 28 -1.84 -31.61 34.63
N GLN A 29 -2.51 -32.30 33.68
CA GLN A 29 -3.96 -32.31 33.30
C GLN A 29 -4.45 -33.81 33.29
N PRO A 30 -5.56 -34.31 32.64
CA PRO A 30 -6.76 -33.76 31.96
C PRO A 30 -8.08 -34.35 32.61
N PRO A 31 -9.12 -35.03 32.02
CA PRO A 31 -9.66 -35.18 30.63
C PRO A 31 -11.22 -35.31 30.40
N LEU A 32 -11.62 -35.31 29.11
CA LEU A 32 -12.61 -36.19 28.41
C LEU A 32 -14.16 -35.99 28.33
N SER A 33 -14.67 -36.22 27.09
CA SER A 33 -15.97 -36.76 26.59
C SER A 33 -17.05 -35.83 25.94
N THR A 34 -17.84 -36.42 25.01
CA THR A 34 -18.68 -35.83 23.91
C THR A 34 -19.93 -36.75 23.64
N PRO A 35 -20.64 -36.96 22.47
CA PRO A 35 -20.62 -36.45 21.05
C PRO A 35 -22.00 -36.30 20.26
N PHE A 36 -21.94 -36.00 18.93
CA PHE A 36 -22.99 -36.07 17.85
C PHE A 36 -24.22 -35.12 17.91
N GLU A 37 -25.02 -34.82 16.84
CA GLU A 37 -25.25 -35.45 15.50
C GLU A 37 -25.45 -34.42 14.32
N ALA A 38 -25.85 -34.84 13.09
CA ALA A 38 -25.34 -34.26 11.82
C ALA A 38 -26.26 -34.18 10.54
N HIS A 39 -26.09 -33.07 9.77
CA HIS A 39 -26.28 -32.88 8.29
C HIS A 39 -27.69 -33.11 7.62
N PRO A 40 -27.89 -33.02 6.26
CA PRO A 40 -28.30 -31.82 5.48
C PRO A 40 -29.49 -32.13 4.49
N PRO A 41 -29.65 -31.63 3.22
CA PRO A 41 -29.36 -30.37 2.48
C PRO A 41 -30.58 -29.77 1.65
N GLN A 42 -30.31 -28.81 0.72
CA GLN A 42 -31.06 -28.45 -0.54
C GLN A 42 -32.22 -27.38 -0.58
N GLN A 43 -32.59 -26.98 -1.82
CA GLN A 43 -33.43 -25.85 -2.31
C GLN A 43 -34.87 -26.36 -2.71
N PRO A 44 -35.79 -25.74 -3.53
CA PRO A 44 -35.83 -24.44 -4.27
C PRO A 44 -37.15 -23.54 -4.19
N PRO A 45 -38.05 -23.31 -5.22
CA PRO A 45 -38.17 -22.00 -5.93
C PRO A 45 -39.51 -21.15 -5.82
N PRO A 46 -40.33 -20.74 -6.85
CA PRO A 46 -40.81 -19.33 -6.98
C PRO A 46 -42.33 -19.07 -7.23
N PRO A 47 -42.82 -17.80 -7.16
CA PRO A 47 -43.67 -17.28 -8.27
C PRO A 47 -43.65 -15.73 -8.55
N PRO A 48 -44.09 -15.26 -9.74
CA PRO A 48 -44.38 -13.83 -10.11
C PRO A 48 -45.94 -13.56 -10.13
N PRO A 49 -46.58 -12.53 -10.79
CA PRO A 49 -46.10 -11.41 -11.64
C PRO A 49 -46.88 -10.03 -11.59
N LYS A 50 -46.51 -9.09 -12.50
CA LYS A 50 -47.31 -8.06 -13.24
C LYS A 50 -47.76 -6.69 -12.61
N LYS A 51 -47.26 -5.63 -13.28
CA LYS A 51 -47.94 -4.39 -13.78
C LYS A 51 -48.60 -3.35 -12.81
N GLY A 52 -48.08 -2.11 -12.90
CA GLY A 52 -48.84 -0.98 -13.46
C GLY A 52 -49.08 0.26 -12.59
N GLY A 53 -49.01 1.46 -13.20
CA GLY A 53 -49.40 2.75 -12.61
C GLY A 53 -48.26 3.76 -12.45
N SER A 54 -48.47 5.00 -12.89
CA SER A 54 -47.50 6.11 -12.80
C SER A 54 -48.15 7.33 -12.16
N PHE A 55 -47.50 7.93 -11.15
CA PHE A 55 -47.20 9.38 -11.09
C PHE A 55 -46.40 9.75 -9.82
N PHE A 56 -45.34 10.56 -9.99
CA PHE A 56 -44.68 11.46 -9.02
C PHE A 56 -44.58 11.10 -7.52
N LYS A 57 -43.34 10.99 -7.03
CA LYS A 57 -42.80 11.84 -5.93
C LYS A 57 -41.28 11.73 -5.77
N PHE A 58 -40.65 12.82 -5.34
CA PHE A 58 -39.25 12.88 -4.92
C PHE A 58 -39.10 12.37 -3.47
N LEU A 59 -38.09 11.51 -3.19
CA LEU A 59 -37.09 11.69 -2.10
C LEU A 59 -36.04 10.55 -2.12
N GLY A 60 -34.86 10.77 -1.52
CA GLY A 60 -33.79 9.77 -1.36
C GLY A 60 -32.55 10.05 -2.24
N VAL A 61 -31.80 11.14 -2.04
CA VAL A 61 -30.88 11.40 -0.91
C VAL A 61 -29.75 10.37 -0.80
N THR A 62 -28.63 10.67 -1.47
CA THR A 62 -27.28 10.29 -1.01
C THR A 62 -26.56 11.57 -0.57
N THR A 63 -26.37 11.72 0.75
CA THR A 63 -25.68 12.86 1.39
C THR A 63 -24.17 12.87 1.10
N LEU A 64 -23.50 13.98 1.47
CA LEU A 64 -22.03 14.17 1.50
C LEU A 64 -21.34 14.59 0.18
N ALA A 65 -21.83 15.65 -0.48
CA ALA A 65 -21.05 16.38 -1.50
C ALA A 65 -21.33 17.90 -1.60
N ALA A 66 -22.49 18.40 -1.13
CA ALA A 66 -23.00 19.72 -1.52
C ALA A 66 -22.19 20.94 -1.03
N GLY A 67 -21.59 20.89 0.18
CA GLY A 67 -21.00 22.08 0.81
C GLY A 67 -19.84 22.70 0.03
N GLY A 68 -18.97 21.87 -0.56
CA GLY A 68 -17.83 22.36 -1.35
C GLY A 68 -18.25 23.06 -2.65
N VAL A 69 -19.30 22.55 -3.31
CA VAL A 69 -19.81 23.12 -4.57
C VAL A 69 -20.40 24.52 -4.35
N VAL A 70 -21.18 24.71 -3.29
CA VAL A 70 -21.75 26.02 -2.93
C VAL A 70 -20.64 27.01 -2.54
N GLY A 71 -19.67 26.60 -1.73
CA GLY A 71 -18.55 27.45 -1.33
C GLY A 71 -17.70 27.90 -2.51
N TYR A 72 -17.43 27.01 -3.47
CA TYR A 72 -16.66 27.35 -4.67
C TYR A 72 -17.46 28.22 -5.66
N ALA A 73 -18.77 27.99 -5.81
CA ALA A 73 -19.65 28.83 -6.63
C ALA A 73 -19.89 30.25 -6.06
N TRP A 74 -19.66 30.46 -4.76
CA TRP A 74 -19.60 31.80 -4.17
C TRP A 74 -18.26 32.51 -4.45
N TYR A 75 -17.17 31.75 -4.59
CA TYR A 75 -15.82 32.28 -4.81
C TYR A 75 -15.50 32.56 -6.28
N ASP A 76 -15.91 31.70 -7.22
CA ASP A 76 -15.71 31.88 -8.67
C ASP A 76 -17.03 32.03 -9.45
N SER A 77 -17.21 33.23 -10.01
CA SER A 77 -18.36 33.56 -10.85
C SER A 77 -18.38 32.87 -12.22
N ASN A 78 -17.26 32.30 -12.68
CA ASN A 78 -17.21 31.51 -13.91
C ASN A 78 -17.72 30.09 -13.66
N PHE A 79 -17.28 29.46 -12.58
CA PHE A 79 -17.83 28.18 -12.12
C PHE A 79 -19.33 28.24 -11.82
N ARG A 80 -19.82 29.34 -11.19
CA ARG A 80 -21.27 29.58 -11.03
C ARG A 80 -22.01 29.46 -12.36
N LYS A 81 -21.56 30.19 -13.41
CA LYS A 81 -22.15 30.13 -14.77
C LYS A 81 -22.12 28.73 -15.37
N GLN A 82 -21.02 27.98 -15.20
CA GLN A 82 -20.90 26.62 -15.73
C GLN A 82 -21.91 25.64 -15.11
N ILE A 83 -22.28 25.79 -13.84
CA ILE A 83 -23.38 25.00 -13.23
C ILE A 83 -24.73 25.52 -13.70
N GLU A 84 -24.90 26.84 -13.70
CA GLU A 84 -26.10 27.56 -14.12
C GLU A 84 -26.61 27.24 -15.53
N ASP A 85 -25.71 26.88 -16.45
CA ASP A 85 -26.04 26.52 -17.83
C ASP A 85 -26.13 25.00 -18.07
N ASN A 86 -25.58 24.16 -17.17
CA ASN A 86 -25.63 22.69 -17.27
C ASN A 86 -26.70 22.03 -16.39
N VAL A 87 -27.19 22.70 -15.34
CA VAL A 87 -28.14 22.12 -14.37
C VAL A 87 -29.42 22.98 -14.31
N PRO A 88 -30.57 22.49 -14.80
CA PRO A 88 -31.84 23.21 -14.71
C PRO A 88 -32.25 23.41 -13.24
N TYR A 89 -32.91 24.54 -12.94
CA TYR A 89 -33.28 25.01 -11.59
C TYR A 89 -32.12 25.34 -10.64
N SER A 90 -30.85 25.24 -11.07
CA SER A 90 -29.71 25.64 -10.23
C SER A 90 -29.68 27.15 -9.91
N LYS A 91 -30.14 27.99 -10.84
CA LYS A 91 -30.27 29.46 -10.67
C LYS A 91 -31.13 29.80 -9.45
N ASP A 92 -32.37 29.29 -9.43
CA ASP A 92 -33.32 29.49 -8.31
C ASP A 92 -32.77 28.92 -6.99
N ALA A 93 -32.11 27.75 -7.03
CA ALA A 93 -31.52 27.12 -5.86
C ALA A 93 -30.34 27.92 -5.27
N PHE A 94 -29.46 28.48 -6.11
CA PHE A 94 -28.37 29.34 -5.64
C PHE A 94 -28.88 30.67 -5.11
N ASP A 95 -29.79 31.35 -5.81
CA ASP A 95 -30.25 32.67 -5.38
C ASP A 95 -31.14 32.60 -4.13
N ALA A 96 -31.94 31.55 -3.95
CA ALA A 96 -32.64 31.30 -2.69
C ALA A 96 -31.67 31.00 -1.53
N LEU A 97 -30.59 30.25 -1.78
CA LEU A 97 -29.59 29.91 -0.77
C LEU A 97 -28.70 31.12 -0.39
N PHE A 98 -28.36 31.99 -1.34
CA PHE A 98 -27.59 33.19 -1.09
C PHE A 98 -28.42 34.32 -0.44
N GLN A 99 -29.74 34.41 -0.72
CA GLN A 99 -30.65 35.31 0.02
C GLN A 99 -30.79 34.96 1.52
N LEU A 100 -30.50 33.72 1.91
CA LEU A 100 -30.51 33.26 3.30
C LEU A 100 -29.21 33.57 4.08
N ILE A 101 -28.18 34.13 3.43
CA ILE A 101 -26.90 34.46 4.06
C ILE A 101 -26.83 35.99 4.27
N PRO A 102 -26.72 36.48 5.53
CA PRO A 102 -26.59 37.91 5.79
C PRO A 102 -25.28 38.44 5.19
N THR A 103 -25.39 39.46 4.34
CA THR A 103 -24.26 39.99 3.55
C THR A 103 -23.26 40.78 4.40
N SER A 104 -22.21 40.12 4.87
CA SER A 104 -20.96 40.80 5.28
C SER A 104 -20.20 41.26 4.03
N GLU A 105 -19.82 42.53 3.98
CA GLU A 105 -19.29 43.18 2.78
C GLU A 105 -17.97 42.57 2.27
N THR A 106 -17.87 42.37 0.95
CA THR A 106 -16.61 42.02 0.29
C THR A 106 -15.84 43.30 -0.08
N PRO A 107 -14.59 43.48 0.39
CA PRO A 107 -13.81 44.66 0.05
C PRO A 107 -13.36 44.62 -1.42
N LYS A 108 -13.74 45.64 -2.18
CA LYS A 108 -13.30 45.84 -3.57
C LYS A 108 -11.90 46.45 -3.62
N THR A 109 -11.08 45.98 -4.56
CA THR A 109 -9.78 46.59 -4.88
C THR A 109 -9.97 47.88 -5.68
N THR A 110 -9.52 49.02 -5.14
CA THR A 110 -9.29 50.30 -5.86
C THR A 110 -8.28 51.16 -5.11
N ASP A 111 -7.62 52.07 -5.83
CA ASP A 111 -6.46 52.84 -5.36
C ASP A 111 -6.75 54.06 -4.45
N LYS A 112 -5.66 54.68 -3.98
CA LYS A 112 -5.58 55.89 -3.13
C LYS A 112 -5.79 57.19 -3.96
N PRO A 113 -5.99 58.39 -3.37
CA PRO A 113 -5.86 58.79 -1.94
C PRO A 113 -7.09 59.52 -1.33
N GLY A 114 -6.99 59.91 -0.04
CA GLY A 114 -8.02 60.67 0.72
C GLY A 114 -7.86 62.21 0.63
N PRO A 115 -8.17 63.03 1.67
CA PRO A 115 -8.49 62.70 3.08
C PRO A 115 -9.72 63.43 3.69
N LEU A 116 -10.01 63.19 5.00
CA LEU A 116 -10.47 64.14 6.08
C LEU A 116 -11.29 63.42 7.19
N ILE A 117 -11.42 64.04 8.37
CA ILE A 117 -12.07 63.46 9.59
C ILE A 117 -12.95 64.52 10.30
N PRO A 118 -14.19 64.18 10.70
CA PRO A 118 -14.66 64.37 12.11
C PRO A 118 -15.69 63.30 12.60
N ASN A 119 -16.04 63.10 13.88
CA ASN A 119 -15.36 63.33 15.18
C ASN A 119 -16.11 62.67 16.37
N ILE A 120 -15.36 62.23 17.40
CA ILE A 120 -15.68 62.28 18.87
C ILE A 120 -16.68 61.29 19.53
N SER A 121 -16.31 60.90 20.78
CA SER A 121 -17.08 60.24 21.87
C SER A 121 -17.47 58.75 21.73
N SER A 122 -17.48 57.92 22.80
CA SER A 122 -17.13 58.14 24.24
C SER A 122 -16.58 56.87 24.94
N LYS A 123 -16.26 56.99 26.25
CA LYS A 123 -15.72 56.00 27.23
C LYS A 123 -16.33 56.35 28.62
N PRO A 124 -16.12 55.63 29.77
CA PRO A 124 -15.17 54.54 30.09
C PRO A 124 -15.80 53.34 30.88
N GLU A 125 -14.98 52.68 31.73
CA GLU A 125 -15.33 51.73 32.84
C GLU A 125 -15.82 50.31 32.49
N GLU A 126 -15.46 49.22 33.20
CA GLU A 126 -14.39 49.01 34.23
C GLU A 126 -13.85 47.54 34.24
N GLU A 127 -13.16 47.08 35.30
CA GLU A 127 -12.30 45.88 35.32
C GLU A 127 -12.97 44.52 35.68
N SER A 128 -12.43 43.39 35.20
CA SER A 128 -11.49 42.55 36.00
C SER A 128 -11.37 41.05 35.63
N LYS A 129 -10.20 40.48 35.99
CA LYS A 129 -9.87 39.07 36.32
C LYS A 129 -9.93 37.96 35.24
N MET A 130 -8.75 37.35 35.03
CA MET A 130 -8.56 36.06 34.35
C MET A 130 -9.19 34.88 35.13
N ARG A 131 -9.65 33.83 34.41
CA ARG A 131 -9.35 32.44 34.79
C ARG A 131 -9.34 31.47 33.60
N ARG A 132 -8.28 30.66 33.49
CA ARG A 132 -8.19 29.53 32.53
C ARG A 132 -9.31 28.50 32.77
N LYS A 133 -9.92 28.01 31.69
CA LYS A 133 -10.41 26.63 31.54
C LYS A 133 -10.05 26.11 30.14
N VAL A 134 -9.87 24.80 30.04
CA VAL A 134 -9.49 24.07 28.82
C VAL A 134 -10.63 23.12 28.45
N PRO A 135 -10.99 23.03 27.16
CA PRO A 135 -11.29 21.76 26.50
C PRO A 135 -10.16 21.46 25.50
N GLN A 136 -9.44 20.34 25.60
CA GLN A 136 -9.85 18.99 25.21
C GLN A 136 -10.16 18.84 23.72
N THR A 137 -9.19 18.19 23.07
CA THR A 137 -9.18 17.65 21.72
C THR A 137 -10.49 16.99 21.29
N GLN A 138 -10.96 17.31 20.10
CA GLN A 138 -11.61 16.35 19.21
C GLN A 138 -10.93 16.42 17.84
N GLN A 139 -10.82 15.27 17.17
CA GLN A 139 -10.31 15.16 15.81
C GLN A 139 -11.45 15.44 14.82
N SER A 140 -11.13 16.05 13.68
CA SER A 140 -12.04 16.12 12.54
C SER A 140 -11.27 15.84 11.26
N ASP A 141 -11.69 14.79 10.58
CA ASP A 141 -11.10 14.19 9.39
C ASP A 141 -10.85 15.17 8.23
N ILE A 142 -9.76 14.96 7.50
CA ILE A 142 -9.52 15.60 6.20
C ILE A 142 -10.08 14.67 5.12
N PRO A 143 -11.00 15.13 4.23
CA PRO A 143 -11.54 14.29 3.17
C PRO A 143 -10.48 13.78 2.18
N PRO A 144 -10.63 12.58 1.61
CA PRO A 144 -9.72 12.08 0.59
C PRO A 144 -9.84 12.88 -0.72
N MET A 145 -8.72 13.34 -1.26
CA MET A 145 -8.68 13.89 -2.62
C MET A 145 -8.87 12.77 -3.66
N PRO A 146 -9.60 13.02 -4.77
CA PRO A 146 -9.84 12.01 -5.79
C PRO A 146 -8.58 11.68 -6.58
N ALA A 147 -8.35 10.40 -6.85
CA ALA A 147 -7.29 9.95 -7.73
C ALA A 147 -7.63 10.25 -9.21
N PRO A 148 -6.64 10.65 -10.04
CA PRO A 148 -6.86 10.83 -11.48
C PRO A 148 -7.11 9.48 -12.18
N PRO A 149 -7.94 9.43 -13.25
CA PRO A 149 -8.31 8.18 -13.89
C PRO A 149 -7.15 7.56 -14.69
N MET A 150 -6.90 6.26 -14.47
CA MET A 150 -5.96 5.48 -15.27
C MET A 150 -6.64 4.91 -16.51
N THR A 151 -6.47 5.57 -17.66
CA THR A 151 -6.82 5.00 -18.97
C THR A 151 -5.70 4.04 -19.42
N ALA A 152 -6.00 2.75 -19.53
CA ALA A 152 -4.99 1.74 -19.87
C ALA A 152 -4.67 1.68 -21.37
N PRO A 153 -3.39 1.66 -21.79
CA PRO A 153 -2.98 1.27 -23.12
C PRO A 153 -2.88 -0.27 -23.26
N PRO A 154 -3.06 -0.83 -24.48
CA PRO A 154 -3.00 -2.28 -24.71
C PRO A 154 -1.56 -2.84 -24.69
N PRO A 155 -1.38 -4.17 -24.48
CA PRO A 155 -0.07 -4.77 -24.26
C PRO A 155 0.73 -5.01 -25.55
N ALA A 156 2.02 -4.67 -25.54
CA ALA A 156 2.97 -5.06 -26.59
C ALA A 156 4.40 -5.24 -26.04
N ALA A 157 5.03 -6.36 -26.45
CA ALA A 157 6.46 -6.65 -26.49
C ALA A 157 7.40 -6.16 -25.34
N THR A 158 7.88 -7.15 -24.58
CA THR A 158 9.12 -7.16 -23.78
C THR A 158 10.27 -6.23 -24.22
N THR A 159 10.73 -5.35 -23.33
CA THR A 159 12.15 -4.99 -23.14
C THR A 159 12.35 -4.30 -21.77
N PRO A 160 13.50 -4.46 -21.08
CA PRO A 160 13.70 -3.91 -19.74
C PRO A 160 14.19 -2.44 -19.80
N VAL A 161 13.28 -1.48 -19.58
CA VAL A 161 13.64 -0.05 -19.45
C VAL A 161 13.15 0.50 -18.12
N ALA A 162 14.07 0.58 -17.17
CA ALA A 162 13.98 1.47 -16.01
C ALA A 162 15.08 2.55 -16.12
N THR A 163 14.95 3.63 -15.36
CA THR A 163 16.00 4.66 -15.14
C THR A 163 16.23 5.69 -16.26
N PRO A 164 15.20 6.47 -16.63
CA PRO A 164 15.42 7.90 -16.90
C PRO A 164 14.81 8.82 -15.83
N GLU A 165 13.55 8.55 -15.45
CA GLU A 165 12.71 9.53 -14.76
C GLU A 165 13.12 9.79 -13.29
N LYS A 166 13.58 8.74 -12.60
CA LYS A 166 14.03 8.82 -11.21
C LYS A 166 15.26 9.73 -11.07
N THR A 167 16.21 9.58 -12.00
CA THR A 167 17.46 10.34 -12.09
C THR A 167 17.21 11.84 -12.32
N GLU A 168 16.18 12.20 -13.10
CA GLU A 168 15.83 13.60 -13.33
C GLU A 168 15.13 14.24 -12.11
N ARG A 169 14.25 13.49 -11.42
CA ARG A 169 13.64 13.93 -10.16
C ARG A 169 14.69 14.15 -9.06
N GLU A 170 15.75 13.34 -9.02
CA GLU A 170 16.86 13.48 -8.08
C GLU A 170 17.75 14.70 -8.42
N ARG A 171 18.12 14.89 -9.69
CA ARG A 171 18.86 16.10 -10.15
C ARG A 171 18.12 17.41 -9.85
N LYS A 172 16.80 17.45 -10.08
CA LYS A 172 15.97 18.63 -9.81
C LYS A 172 15.89 18.99 -8.32
N LYS A 173 15.96 18.00 -7.42
CA LYS A 173 16.11 18.24 -5.98
C LYS A 173 17.46 18.87 -5.65
N GLU A 174 18.54 18.32 -6.20
CA GLU A 174 19.90 18.81 -5.93
C GLU A 174 20.11 20.24 -6.44
N GLU A 175 19.58 20.58 -7.63
CA GLU A 175 19.58 21.96 -8.15
C GLU A 175 18.78 22.91 -7.26
N ALA A 176 17.61 22.48 -6.75
CA ALA A 176 16.79 23.27 -5.83
C ALA A 176 17.48 23.49 -4.47
N GLU A 177 18.13 22.47 -3.91
CA GLU A 177 18.92 22.60 -2.69
C GLU A 177 20.12 23.55 -2.86
N ARG A 178 20.83 23.47 -3.99
CA ARG A 178 21.95 24.38 -4.30
C ARG A 178 21.46 25.83 -4.39
N ARG A 179 20.34 26.07 -5.07
CA ARG A 179 19.70 27.41 -5.15
C ARG A 179 19.19 27.92 -3.80
N LEU A 180 18.69 27.04 -2.94
CA LEU A 180 18.26 27.42 -1.58
C LEU A 180 19.47 27.88 -0.76
N LYS A 181 20.54 27.07 -0.72
CA LYS A 181 21.79 27.38 0.01
C LYS A 181 22.47 28.66 -0.49
N GLN A 182 22.37 28.97 -1.78
CA GLN A 182 22.84 30.25 -2.34
C GLN A 182 22.04 31.43 -1.77
N LYS A 183 20.70 31.37 -1.79
CA LYS A 183 19.85 32.42 -1.21
C LYS A 183 20.03 32.57 0.30
N GLU A 184 20.19 31.48 1.03
CA GLU A 184 20.49 31.51 2.47
C GLU A 184 21.82 32.21 2.77
N ALA A 185 22.83 32.03 1.92
CA ALA A 185 24.12 32.71 2.03
C ALA A 185 24.05 34.21 1.65
N GLU A 186 23.27 34.56 0.61
CA GLU A 186 22.99 35.94 0.21
C GLU A 186 22.21 36.69 1.32
N GLU A 187 21.12 36.09 1.84
CA GLU A 187 20.37 36.61 2.99
C GLU A 187 21.28 36.80 4.22
N ALA A 188 22.18 35.86 4.51
CA ALA A 188 23.11 35.97 5.65
C ALA A 188 24.14 37.11 5.46
N ALA A 189 24.67 37.29 4.25
CA ALA A 189 25.65 38.33 3.94
C ALA A 189 25.06 39.75 4.03
N GLU A 190 23.87 39.97 3.46
CA GLU A 190 23.16 41.26 3.57
C GLU A 190 22.80 41.60 5.03
N ASN A 191 22.37 40.60 5.80
CA ASN A 191 22.08 40.77 7.23
C ASN A 191 23.34 41.19 8.01
N ALA A 192 24.46 40.48 7.87
CA ALA A 192 25.70 40.81 8.58
C ALA A 192 26.26 42.21 8.21
N ALA A 193 26.11 42.63 6.96
CA ALA A 193 26.50 43.98 6.54
C ALA A 193 25.62 45.08 7.17
N LEU A 194 24.30 44.84 7.27
CA LEU A 194 23.34 45.74 7.90
C LEU A 194 23.54 45.83 9.42
N GLU A 195 23.88 44.73 10.09
CA GLU A 195 24.20 44.69 11.53
C GLU A 195 25.36 45.65 11.85
N VAL A 196 26.50 45.48 11.17
CA VAL A 196 27.69 46.34 11.36
C VAL A 196 27.39 47.81 11.04
N TYR A 197 26.58 48.10 10.01
CA TYR A 197 26.19 49.46 9.67
C TYR A 197 25.34 50.12 10.77
N ILE A 198 24.35 49.40 11.30
CA ILE A 198 23.44 49.89 12.33
C ILE A 198 24.13 50.03 13.69
N GLU A 199 25.05 49.14 14.05
CA GLU A 199 25.86 49.27 15.27
C GLU A 199 26.72 50.54 15.23
N ASN A 200 27.46 50.78 14.13
CA ASN A 200 28.27 51.98 13.97
C ASN A 200 27.42 53.28 14.00
N LEU A 201 26.23 53.29 13.39
CA LEU A 201 25.30 54.42 13.49
C LEU A 201 24.77 54.62 14.91
N THR A 202 24.44 53.54 15.61
CA THR A 202 23.93 53.59 17.00
C THR A 202 24.99 54.17 17.93
N ASP A 203 26.25 53.74 17.78
CA ASP A 203 27.38 54.21 18.56
C ASP A 203 27.74 55.68 18.30
N SER A 204 27.65 56.11 17.04
CA SER A 204 27.75 57.53 16.65
C SER A 204 26.65 58.37 17.29
N CYS A 205 25.40 57.88 17.21
CA CYS A 205 24.22 58.56 17.74
C CYS A 205 24.28 58.70 19.27
N ASN A 206 24.66 57.64 20.00
CA ASN A 206 24.92 57.64 21.44
C ASN A 206 25.88 58.77 21.85
N LYS A 207 27.05 58.86 21.19
CA LYS A 207 28.12 59.81 21.51
C LYS A 207 27.69 61.27 21.30
N VAL A 208 27.09 61.57 20.15
CA VAL A 208 26.62 62.94 19.84
C VAL A 208 25.47 63.37 20.75
N ILE A 209 24.58 62.44 21.12
CA ILE A 209 23.48 62.74 22.04
C ILE A 209 24.01 63.01 23.45
N GLN A 210 24.92 62.19 23.99
CA GLN A 210 25.51 62.44 25.32
C GLN A 210 26.14 63.84 25.40
N GLN A 211 26.91 64.24 24.39
CA GLN A 211 27.47 65.61 24.30
C GLN A 211 26.40 66.71 24.24
N ALA A 212 25.29 66.47 23.52
CA ALA A 212 24.16 67.40 23.47
C ALA A 212 23.42 67.48 24.82
N LEU A 213 23.23 66.36 25.54
CA LEU A 213 22.61 66.36 26.87
C LEU A 213 23.50 67.09 27.90
N GLU A 214 24.81 66.87 27.88
CA GLU A 214 25.79 67.60 28.72
C GLU A 214 25.65 69.11 28.51
N LYS A 215 25.69 69.60 27.26
CA LYS A 215 25.51 71.03 26.99
C LYS A 215 24.11 71.56 27.28
N GLN A 216 23.05 70.76 27.15
CA GLN A 216 21.72 71.15 27.65
C GLN A 216 21.69 71.30 29.17
N THR A 217 22.43 70.49 29.94
CA THR A 217 22.55 70.73 31.40
C THR A 217 23.34 71.98 31.74
N GLU A 218 24.37 72.32 30.96
CA GLU A 218 25.13 73.58 31.08
C GLU A 218 24.25 74.81 30.79
N VAL A 219 23.36 74.74 29.78
CA VAL A 219 22.31 75.75 29.53
C VAL A 219 21.36 75.88 30.72
N ILE A 220 20.93 74.77 31.32
CA ILE A 220 20.05 74.78 32.50
C ILE A 220 20.73 75.44 33.70
N THR A 221 22.01 75.20 33.95
CA THR A 221 22.73 75.81 35.09
C THR A 221 23.02 77.29 34.84
N THR A 222 23.55 77.66 33.66
CA THR A 222 23.86 79.07 33.33
C THR A 222 22.59 79.94 33.26
N THR A 223 21.48 79.41 32.74
CA THR A 223 20.21 80.15 32.69
C THR A 223 19.60 80.36 34.08
N LYS A 224 19.78 79.42 35.02
CA LYS A 224 19.42 79.62 36.43
C LYS A 224 20.28 80.69 37.09
N GLN A 225 21.60 80.57 37.00
CA GLN A 225 22.56 81.55 37.54
C GLN A 225 22.28 82.98 37.03
N HIS A 226 22.06 83.15 35.73
CA HIS A 226 21.62 84.41 35.14
C HIS A 226 20.30 84.93 35.76
N SER A 227 19.31 84.05 35.96
CA SER A 227 18.00 84.45 36.49
C SER A 227 18.04 84.77 37.99
N GLU A 228 18.90 84.11 38.75
CA GLU A 228 19.17 84.37 40.17
C GLU A 228 19.94 85.70 40.36
N ALA A 229 20.98 85.93 39.56
CA ALA A 229 21.70 87.20 39.52
C ALA A 229 20.80 88.37 39.10
N LEU A 230 19.97 88.18 38.06
CA LEU A 230 19.00 89.18 37.60
C LEU A 230 17.98 89.52 38.70
N LYS A 231 17.46 88.52 39.42
CA LYS A 231 16.56 88.76 40.56
C LYS A 231 17.25 89.54 41.68
N LYS A 232 18.47 89.14 42.08
CA LYS A 232 19.27 89.84 43.10
C LYS A 232 19.47 91.33 42.74
N ALA A 233 19.82 91.63 41.50
CA ALA A 233 19.98 93.00 40.99
C ALA A 233 18.66 93.81 40.89
N MET A 234 17.50 93.14 40.96
CA MET A 234 16.18 93.80 41.03
C MET A 234 15.69 94.04 42.46
N ASP A 235 15.93 93.09 43.37
CA ASP A 235 15.45 93.13 44.76
C ASP A 235 16.29 94.07 45.65
N ASP A 236 17.57 94.29 45.33
CA ASP A 236 18.49 95.08 46.17
C ASP A 236 18.16 96.59 46.20
N THR A 237 17.53 97.00 47.30
CA THR A 237 17.10 98.38 47.61
C THR A 237 18.17 99.23 48.31
N SER A 238 19.35 98.66 48.59
CA SER A 238 20.49 99.29 49.27
C SER A 238 21.25 100.32 48.40
N GLU A 239 22.29 100.94 48.98
CA GLU A 239 23.00 102.11 48.45
C GLU A 239 23.64 101.90 47.07
N ILE A 240 23.82 103.02 46.36
CA ILE A 240 24.08 103.07 44.91
C ILE A 240 25.41 102.40 44.51
N LEU A 241 26.46 102.49 45.35
CA LEU A 241 27.84 102.12 44.97
C LEU A 241 28.04 100.66 44.54
N ASN A 242 27.23 99.71 45.00
CA ASN A 242 27.42 98.29 44.69
C ASN A 242 26.71 97.84 43.41
N LYS A 243 25.83 98.66 42.82
CA LYS A 243 24.90 98.21 41.76
C LYS A 243 25.59 97.96 40.43
N ASP A 244 26.59 98.75 40.07
CA ASP A 244 27.32 98.56 38.80
C ASP A 244 28.06 97.21 38.76
N SER A 245 28.62 96.77 39.90
CA SER A 245 29.24 95.45 40.02
C SER A 245 28.23 94.31 39.87
N GLN A 246 27.00 94.48 40.39
CA GLN A 246 25.92 93.50 40.22
C GLN A 246 25.40 93.45 38.77
N TRP A 247 25.28 94.60 38.09
CA TRP A 247 24.92 94.62 36.68
C TRP A 247 26.03 94.05 35.77
N GLN A 248 27.30 94.19 36.17
CA GLN A 248 28.42 93.52 35.52
C GLN A 248 28.41 91.98 35.75
N GLU A 249 28.01 91.51 36.94
CA GLU A 249 27.74 90.10 37.26
C GLU A 249 26.59 89.53 36.39
N VAL A 250 25.47 90.27 36.26
CA VAL A 250 24.35 89.89 35.39
C VAL A 250 24.76 89.87 33.91
N SER A 251 25.56 90.83 33.45
CA SER A 251 26.03 90.92 32.07
C SER A 251 26.98 89.77 31.70
N SER A 252 27.90 89.38 32.60
CA SER A 252 28.78 88.24 32.37
C SER A 252 28.01 86.91 32.39
N ALA A 253 27.04 86.75 33.30
CA ALA A 253 26.14 85.60 33.32
C ALA A 253 25.26 85.52 32.05
N TYR A 254 24.83 86.66 31.49
CA TYR A 254 24.09 86.71 30.23
C TYR A 254 24.97 86.28 29.03
N GLY A 255 26.22 86.73 28.98
CA GLY A 255 27.19 86.30 27.97
C GLY A 255 27.45 84.78 28.03
N ALA A 256 27.78 84.26 29.22
CA ALA A 256 27.99 82.83 29.42
C ALA A 256 26.75 81.98 29.06
N ARG A 257 25.54 82.48 29.35
CA ARG A 257 24.28 81.85 28.93
C ARG A 257 24.14 81.80 27.40
N LEU A 258 24.50 82.87 26.69
CA LEU A 258 24.40 82.94 25.24
C LEU A 258 25.38 81.99 24.54
N ASP A 259 26.61 81.86 25.05
CA ASP A 259 27.60 80.91 24.55
C ASP A 259 27.20 79.46 24.85
N ALA A 260 26.63 79.18 26.03
CA ALA A 260 26.08 77.87 26.37
C ALA A 260 24.89 77.50 25.44
N VAL A 261 23.95 78.41 25.20
CA VAL A 261 22.79 78.17 24.32
C VAL A 261 23.24 77.94 22.87
N THR A 262 24.09 78.82 22.32
CA THR A 262 24.53 78.69 20.92
C THR A 262 25.42 77.48 20.65
N SER A 263 26.16 76.99 21.66
CA SER A 263 26.90 75.72 21.56
C SER A 263 26.00 74.50 21.73
N SER A 264 25.02 74.54 22.64
CA SER A 264 23.97 73.53 22.80
C SER A 264 23.16 73.35 21.50
N ASP A 265 22.63 74.43 20.91
CA ASP A 265 21.77 74.35 19.72
C ASP A 265 22.47 73.68 18.51
N ARG A 266 23.78 73.90 18.36
CA ARG A 266 24.60 73.24 17.33
C ARG A 266 24.65 71.73 17.55
N LEU A 267 24.95 71.28 18.77
CA LEU A 267 25.03 69.87 19.12
C LEU A 267 23.66 69.18 19.09
N VAL A 268 22.60 69.85 19.56
CA VAL A 268 21.22 69.36 19.49
C VAL A 268 20.75 69.20 18.04
N THR A 269 21.17 70.10 17.14
CA THR A 269 20.90 69.98 15.69
C THR A 269 21.63 68.77 15.10
N GLN A 270 22.92 68.59 15.41
CA GLN A 270 23.69 67.41 14.98
C GLN A 270 23.13 66.10 15.54
N ALA A 271 22.69 66.08 16.81
CA ALA A 271 22.03 64.95 17.45
C ALA A 271 20.73 64.57 16.74
N ARG A 272 19.90 65.56 16.38
CA ARG A 272 18.66 65.36 15.58
C ARG A 272 18.96 64.83 14.19
N GLU A 273 20.03 65.28 13.55
CA GLU A 273 20.48 64.77 12.24
C GLU A 273 20.91 63.29 12.33
N GLN A 274 21.71 62.92 13.34
CA GLN A 274 22.14 61.53 13.56
C GLN A 274 20.96 60.61 13.94
N LEU A 275 20.03 61.08 14.77
CA LEU A 275 18.77 60.37 15.04
C LEU A 275 17.98 60.10 13.76
N GLN A 276 17.87 61.10 12.88
CA GLN A 276 17.16 60.92 11.60
C GLN A 276 17.90 59.96 10.65
N LYS A 277 19.24 59.94 10.65
CA LYS A 277 20.03 58.93 9.91
C LYS A 277 19.81 57.51 10.44
N LEU A 278 19.88 57.31 11.76
CA LEU A 278 19.61 56.02 12.40
C LEU A 278 18.17 55.54 12.11
N LYS A 279 17.19 56.45 12.22
CA LYS A 279 15.78 56.19 11.87
C LYS A 279 15.62 55.78 10.40
N ASN A 280 16.27 56.48 9.47
CA ASN A 280 16.23 56.16 8.04
C ASN A 280 16.77 54.73 7.80
N ALA A 281 17.95 54.41 8.35
CA ALA A 281 18.56 53.08 8.23
C ALA A 281 17.66 51.95 8.78
N ILE A 282 17.00 52.18 9.93
CA ILE A 282 16.03 51.22 10.49
C ILE A 282 14.79 51.08 9.58
N THR A 283 14.28 52.17 8.99
CA THR A 283 13.15 52.08 8.05
C THR A 283 13.52 51.40 6.72
N GLU A 284 14.77 51.52 6.28
CA GLU A 284 15.29 50.85 5.08
C GLU A 284 15.46 49.35 5.33
N GLY A 285 16.11 48.95 6.44
CA GLY A 285 16.17 47.54 6.84
C GLY A 285 14.81 46.89 7.12
N LYS A 286 13.81 47.68 7.53
CA LYS A 286 12.41 47.20 7.68
C LYS A 286 11.61 47.15 6.36
N SER A 287 12.08 47.77 5.28
CA SER A 287 11.43 47.74 3.96
C SER A 287 11.98 46.61 3.07
N GLN A 288 13.28 46.33 3.16
CA GLN A 288 13.95 45.22 2.48
C GLN A 288 13.45 43.85 2.95
N ALA A 289 13.14 42.93 2.03
CA ALA A 289 12.57 41.63 2.36
C ALA A 289 13.53 40.68 3.11
N MET A 290 14.83 40.81 2.84
CA MET A 290 15.89 39.93 3.37
C MET A 290 16.28 40.29 4.81
N THR A 291 16.43 41.59 5.08
CA THR A 291 16.96 42.12 6.35
C THR A 291 15.88 42.45 7.38
N LYS A 292 14.61 42.62 6.99
CA LYS A 292 13.45 42.86 7.88
C LYS A 292 13.29 41.85 9.02
N LYS A 293 13.82 40.63 8.87
CA LYS A 293 13.77 39.56 9.88
C LYS A 293 14.79 39.76 11.02
N ASN A 294 15.74 40.70 10.87
CA ASN A 294 16.89 40.82 11.76
C ASN A 294 16.50 41.34 13.16
N LYS A 295 17.05 40.72 14.20
CA LYS A 295 16.84 41.11 15.61
C LYS A 295 17.48 42.48 15.95
N ILE A 296 18.57 42.85 15.27
CA ILE A 296 19.26 44.13 15.50
C ILE A 296 18.42 45.34 15.06
N LEU A 297 17.46 45.17 14.13
CA LEU A 297 16.47 46.22 13.84
C LEU A 297 15.57 46.53 15.04
N ILE A 298 15.29 45.56 15.91
CA ILE A 298 14.45 45.75 17.10
C ILE A 298 15.27 46.42 18.23
N SER A 299 16.52 45.98 18.46
CA SER A 299 17.39 46.63 19.45
C SER A 299 17.79 48.05 19.06
N ALA A 300 18.03 48.32 17.77
CA ALA A 300 18.28 49.67 17.27
C ALA A 300 17.05 50.58 17.34
N GLN A 301 15.84 50.04 17.11
CA GLN A 301 14.60 50.79 17.34
C GLN A 301 14.40 51.11 18.83
N GLU A 302 14.80 50.22 19.74
CA GLU A 302 14.82 50.47 21.18
C GLU A 302 15.83 51.56 21.59
N THR A 303 17.07 51.52 21.12
CA THR A 303 18.08 52.56 21.44
C THR A 303 17.67 53.90 20.88
N PHE A 304 17.22 53.96 19.61
CA PHE A 304 16.64 55.17 19.01
C PHE A 304 15.51 55.76 19.87
N ASN A 305 14.56 54.92 20.33
CA ASN A 305 13.44 55.38 21.14
C ASN A 305 13.87 55.92 22.52
N LYS A 306 14.83 55.25 23.18
CA LYS A 306 15.39 55.68 24.48
C LYS A 306 16.08 57.04 24.33
N LEU A 307 17.02 57.14 23.39
CA LEU A 307 17.81 58.35 23.09
C LEU A 307 16.92 59.54 22.71
N ASN A 308 15.94 59.34 21.82
CA ASN A 308 14.99 60.37 21.43
C ASN A 308 14.10 60.81 22.62
N SER A 309 13.73 59.89 23.52
CA SER A 309 12.99 60.23 24.74
C SER A 309 13.84 61.01 25.75
N GLU A 310 15.14 60.73 25.85
CA GLU A 310 16.07 61.46 26.74
C GLU A 310 16.33 62.88 26.23
N LEU A 311 16.59 63.04 24.92
CA LEU A 311 16.76 64.34 24.28
C LEU A 311 15.50 65.21 24.39
N ASN A 312 14.31 64.66 24.14
CA ASN A 312 13.05 65.39 24.31
C ASN A 312 12.75 65.74 25.79
N LYS A 313 13.15 64.88 26.73
CA LYS A 313 13.02 65.15 28.17
C LYS A 313 13.92 66.30 28.62
N GLN A 314 15.15 66.40 28.11
CA GLN A 314 16.01 67.55 28.41
C GLN A 314 15.58 68.82 27.66
N ASP A 315 15.15 68.72 26.39
CA ASP A 315 14.59 69.84 25.62
C ASP A 315 13.39 70.50 26.33
N THR A 316 12.50 69.73 26.95
CA THR A 316 11.41 70.28 27.79
C THR A 316 11.89 70.90 29.11
N GLN A 317 13.00 70.44 29.70
CA GLN A 317 13.59 71.09 30.88
C GLN A 317 14.30 72.40 30.53
N VAL A 318 15.06 72.45 29.42
CA VAL A 318 15.66 73.67 28.87
C VAL A 318 14.57 74.70 28.61
N LYS A 319 13.51 74.33 27.85
CA LYS A 319 12.38 75.22 27.56
C LYS A 319 11.69 75.78 28.82
N LYS A 320 11.53 74.97 29.87
CA LYS A 320 10.95 75.43 31.15
C LYS A 320 11.84 76.45 31.87
N VAL A 321 13.15 76.22 31.89
CA VAL A 321 14.10 77.14 32.52
C VAL A 321 14.25 78.42 31.68
N GLU A 322 14.18 78.31 30.36
CA GLU A 322 14.10 79.46 29.45
C GLU A 322 12.82 80.27 29.61
N SER A 323 11.63 79.66 29.70
CA SER A 323 10.37 80.39 29.84
C SER A 323 10.33 81.18 31.15
N GLN A 324 10.85 80.58 32.23
CA GLN A 324 11.07 81.27 33.50
C GLN A 324 12.03 82.45 33.37
N SER A 325 13.17 82.29 32.66
CA SER A 325 14.12 83.38 32.43
C SER A 325 13.58 84.48 31.51
N LYS A 326 12.79 84.12 30.50
CA LYS A 326 12.06 85.04 29.61
C LYS A 326 11.00 85.82 30.37
N MET A 327 10.34 85.22 31.37
CA MET A 327 9.39 85.92 32.25
C MET A 327 10.11 86.89 33.20
N MET A 328 11.26 86.52 33.78
CA MET A 328 12.09 87.44 34.57
C MET A 328 12.50 88.68 33.76
N LEU A 329 12.86 88.51 32.48
CA LEU A 329 13.17 89.61 31.57
C LEU A 329 11.95 90.49 31.28
N LYS A 330 10.77 89.90 30.99
CA LYS A 330 9.50 90.65 30.85
C LYS A 330 9.19 91.48 32.10
N TYR A 331 9.36 90.89 33.30
CA TYR A 331 9.11 91.57 34.57
C TYR A 331 10.08 92.73 34.80
N LYS A 332 11.38 92.53 34.53
CA LYS A 332 12.41 93.58 34.53
C LYS A 332 12.02 94.74 33.60
N ASP A 333 11.60 94.45 32.37
CA ASP A 333 11.24 95.48 31.39
C ASP A 333 9.93 96.21 31.77
N LEU A 334 8.95 95.52 32.37
CA LEU A 334 7.75 96.13 32.94
C LEU A 334 8.08 97.04 34.13
N VAL A 335 8.97 96.64 35.04
CA VAL A 335 9.45 97.47 36.15
C VAL A 335 10.20 98.71 35.65
N GLU A 336 10.99 98.59 34.58
CA GLU A 336 11.59 99.75 33.92
C GLU A 336 10.55 100.68 33.28
N GLN A 337 9.53 100.13 32.61
CA GLN A 337 8.44 100.92 32.04
C GLN A 337 7.63 101.64 33.14
N GLY A 338 7.33 100.96 34.25
CA GLY A 338 6.69 101.53 35.42
C GLY A 338 7.51 102.67 36.04
N LYS A 339 8.82 102.50 36.22
CA LYS A 339 9.73 103.57 36.67
C LYS A 339 9.72 104.77 35.71
N LYS A 340 9.76 104.54 34.39
CA LYS A 340 9.73 105.59 33.36
C LYS A 340 8.36 106.29 33.24
N GLN A 341 7.26 105.60 33.54
CA GLN A 341 5.91 106.18 33.65
C GLN A 341 5.78 107.03 34.91
N PHE A 342 6.11 106.46 36.07
CA PHE A 342 6.09 107.15 37.36
C PHE A 342 6.96 108.41 37.35
N GLN A 343 8.15 108.38 36.73
CA GLN A 343 9.00 109.56 36.61
C GLN A 343 8.35 110.67 35.75
N LYS A 344 7.75 110.34 34.60
CA LYS A 344 7.02 111.31 33.77
C LYS A 344 5.77 111.86 34.48
N GLU A 345 5.09 111.03 35.25
CA GLU A 345 3.96 111.46 36.08
C GLU A 345 4.44 112.40 37.17
N LEU A 346 5.53 112.08 37.90
CA LEU A 346 6.13 112.93 38.92
C LEU A 346 6.60 114.29 38.35
N GLU A 347 7.24 114.28 37.18
CA GLU A 347 7.67 115.48 36.43
C GLU A 347 6.48 116.34 35.97
N SER A 348 5.34 115.74 35.61
CA SER A 348 4.12 116.50 35.25
C SER A 348 3.29 116.96 36.46
N ILE A 349 3.41 116.29 37.61
CA ILE A 349 2.69 116.61 38.86
C ILE A 349 3.43 117.66 39.70
N MET A 350 4.74 117.85 39.53
CA MET A 350 5.51 118.90 40.22
C MET A 350 6.25 119.87 39.26
N PRO A 351 5.55 120.78 38.55
CA PRO A 351 6.20 121.85 37.80
C PRO A 351 6.88 122.91 38.68
N ASP A 352 6.32 123.27 39.84
CA ASP A 352 6.88 124.28 40.74
C ASP A 352 6.35 124.14 42.19
N VAL A 353 7.23 123.99 43.19
CA VAL A 353 6.88 123.98 44.63
C VAL A 353 7.95 124.68 45.47
N LYS A 354 7.98 126.02 45.44
CA LYS A 354 8.81 126.85 46.33
C LYS A 354 8.10 127.18 47.64
N LEU A 355 7.74 126.16 48.42
CA LEU A 355 7.14 126.31 49.76
C LEU A 355 8.20 126.73 50.80
N GLY A 356 8.63 128.00 50.76
CA GLY A 356 9.83 128.45 51.48
C GLY A 356 9.88 129.89 51.99
N GLN A 357 8.81 130.70 51.91
CA GLN A 357 8.93 132.13 52.26
C GLN A 357 7.65 132.83 52.80
N ALA A 358 7.03 132.27 53.86
CA ALA A 358 5.97 132.96 54.63
C ALA A 358 5.79 132.45 56.08
N ARG A 359 6.83 132.47 56.93
CA ARG A 359 6.65 132.29 58.38
C ARG A 359 6.16 133.60 59.02
N GLY A 360 5.12 133.56 59.85
CA GLY A 360 4.89 134.61 60.86
C GLY A 360 3.51 135.27 60.95
N LYS A 361 2.51 134.88 60.16
CA LYS A 361 1.10 135.23 60.43
C LYS A 361 0.32 134.01 60.91
N LYS A 362 -0.61 134.23 61.85
CA LYS A 362 -1.68 133.26 62.12
C LYS A 362 -2.61 133.27 60.90
N LEU A 363 -2.78 132.11 60.27
CA LEU A 363 -3.72 131.92 59.18
C LEU A 363 -5.13 132.32 59.65
N THR A 364 -5.90 133.01 58.83
CA THR A 364 -7.34 133.17 59.10
C THR A 364 -8.04 131.80 59.05
N GLU A 365 -9.26 131.66 59.57
CA GLU A 365 -10.01 130.40 59.43
C GLU A 365 -10.21 130.02 57.96
N GLU A 366 -10.31 130.99 57.05
CA GLU A 366 -10.40 130.76 55.60
C GLU A 366 -9.06 130.27 55.00
N GLU A 367 -7.93 130.83 55.42
CA GLU A 367 -6.59 130.35 55.02
C GLU A 367 -6.27 128.97 55.61
N LEU A 368 -6.70 128.69 56.85
CA LEU A 368 -6.56 127.39 57.48
C LEU A 368 -7.48 126.35 56.84
N ASN A 369 -8.75 126.69 56.59
CA ASN A 369 -9.70 125.80 55.92
C ASN A 369 -9.32 125.55 54.45
N SER A 370 -8.73 126.53 53.75
CA SER A 370 -8.19 126.29 52.40
C SER A 370 -6.89 125.47 52.42
N LEU A 371 -6.04 125.61 53.44
CA LEU A 371 -4.88 124.72 53.65
C LEU A 371 -5.32 123.28 53.99
N ILE A 372 -6.33 123.11 54.85
CA ILE A 372 -6.93 121.81 55.18
C ILE A 372 -7.62 121.21 53.96
N ALA A 373 -8.40 121.98 53.20
CA ALA A 373 -9.03 121.52 51.97
C ALA A 373 -7.99 121.16 50.89
N HIS A 374 -6.88 121.89 50.79
CA HIS A 374 -5.76 121.55 49.91
C HIS A 374 -5.07 120.25 50.37
N ALA A 375 -4.82 120.10 51.68
CA ALA A 375 -4.22 118.88 52.24
C ALA A 375 -5.15 117.66 52.07
N HIS A 376 -6.45 117.80 52.34
CA HIS A 376 -7.45 116.76 52.12
C HIS A 376 -7.56 116.40 50.64
N ARG A 377 -7.69 117.38 49.74
CA ARG A 377 -7.70 117.16 48.28
C ARG A 377 -6.40 116.51 47.79
N ARG A 378 -5.26 116.80 48.41
CA ARG A 378 -3.97 116.13 48.11
C ARG A 378 -3.92 114.71 48.66
N ILE A 379 -4.50 114.45 49.83
CA ILE A 379 -4.66 113.09 50.40
C ILE A 379 -5.61 112.27 49.53
N GLU A 380 -6.76 112.81 49.13
CA GLU A 380 -7.71 112.19 48.19
C GLU A 380 -7.06 111.92 46.83
N GLN A 381 -6.28 112.86 46.30
CA GLN A 381 -5.52 112.67 45.06
C GLN A 381 -4.49 111.53 45.22
N LEU A 382 -3.74 111.49 46.32
CA LEU A 382 -2.75 110.44 46.59
C LEU A 382 -3.40 109.07 46.83
N GLN A 383 -4.54 109.03 47.53
CA GLN A 383 -5.35 107.82 47.72
C GLN A 383 -5.90 107.31 46.40
N LYS A 384 -6.40 108.20 45.54
CA LYS A 384 -6.87 107.87 44.20
C LYS A 384 -5.71 107.35 43.32
N GLN A 385 -4.57 108.03 43.31
CA GLN A 385 -3.38 107.60 42.57
C GLN A 385 -2.85 106.24 43.05
N LEU A 386 -2.86 106.00 44.37
CA LEU A 386 -2.50 104.71 44.96
C LEU A 386 -3.50 103.61 44.60
N ALA A 387 -4.80 103.90 44.58
CA ALA A 387 -5.83 102.96 44.12
C ALA A 387 -5.72 102.65 42.61
N GLU A 388 -5.47 103.67 41.78
CA GLU A 388 -5.25 103.52 40.33
C GLU A 388 -3.98 102.71 40.04
N GLN A 389 -2.88 102.95 40.76
CA GLN A 389 -1.66 102.14 40.65
C GLN A 389 -1.87 100.70 41.13
N ILE A 390 -2.57 100.47 42.24
CA ILE A 390 -2.90 99.11 42.71
C ILE A 390 -3.76 98.37 41.68
N ALA A 391 -4.75 99.02 41.07
CA ALA A 391 -5.59 98.40 40.04
C ALA A 391 -4.79 98.08 38.76
N LEU A 392 -3.90 98.98 38.32
CA LEU A 392 -3.03 98.76 37.17
C LEU A 392 -2.01 97.63 37.41
N GLU A 393 -1.40 97.56 38.59
CA GLU A 393 -0.49 96.46 38.94
C GLU A 393 -1.24 95.13 39.10
N GLN A 394 -2.45 95.12 39.67
CA GLN A 394 -3.30 93.91 39.67
C GLN A 394 -3.61 93.43 38.25
N GLN A 395 -3.94 94.34 37.32
CA GLN A 395 -4.17 94.00 35.92
C GLN A 395 -2.90 93.47 35.23
N ARG A 396 -1.73 94.09 35.48
CA ARG A 396 -0.42 93.65 34.97
C ARG A 396 -0.05 92.26 35.49
N ILE A 397 -0.24 92.01 36.78
CA ILE A 397 0.00 90.71 37.43
C ILE A 397 -0.93 89.64 36.85
N GLN A 398 -2.22 89.93 36.65
CA GLN A 398 -3.16 89.02 36.01
C GLN A 398 -2.74 88.69 34.57
N GLN A 399 -2.34 89.67 33.76
CA GLN A 399 -1.86 89.44 32.40
C GLN A 399 -0.54 88.66 32.33
N ALA A 400 0.36 88.85 33.30
CA ALA A 400 1.60 88.07 33.41
C ALA A 400 1.32 86.62 33.84
N LEU A 401 0.38 86.41 34.77
CA LEU A 401 -0.04 85.09 35.25
C LEU A 401 -0.76 84.31 34.15
N GLU A 402 -1.67 84.95 33.41
CA GLU A 402 -2.35 84.36 32.25
C GLU A 402 -1.34 83.90 31.17
N GLN A 403 -0.34 84.74 30.87
CA GLN A 403 0.76 84.34 29.98
C GLN A 403 1.64 83.23 30.55
N GLN A 404 1.76 83.10 31.87
CA GLN A 404 2.47 81.99 32.49
C GLN A 404 1.67 80.68 32.32
N ILE A 405 0.38 80.70 32.65
CA ILE A 405 -0.53 79.54 32.54
C ILE A 405 -0.51 79.02 31.10
N GLN A 406 -0.69 79.88 30.10
CA GLN A 406 -0.68 79.47 28.70
C GLN A 406 0.65 78.84 28.23
N GLU A 407 1.80 79.26 28.77
CA GLU A 407 3.10 78.66 28.44
C GLU A 407 3.40 77.39 29.24
N ASP A 408 3.02 77.32 30.52
CA ASP A 408 3.12 76.09 31.33
C ASP A 408 2.18 74.99 30.79
N ASP A 409 0.98 75.33 30.33
CA ASP A 409 0.03 74.43 29.66
C ASP A 409 0.61 73.90 28.33
N ARG A 410 1.17 74.79 27.48
CA ARG A 410 1.88 74.39 26.24
C ARG A 410 3.05 73.44 26.49
N LEU A 411 3.74 73.57 27.62
CA LEU A 411 4.80 72.65 28.03
C LEU A 411 4.25 71.34 28.61
N SER A 412 3.10 71.40 29.28
CA SER A 412 2.35 70.23 29.76
C SER A 412 1.86 69.37 28.59
N ASP A 413 1.21 69.97 27.59
CA ASP A 413 0.76 69.29 26.37
C ASP A 413 1.92 68.64 25.60
N GLN A 414 3.04 69.36 25.42
CA GLN A 414 4.26 68.80 24.83
C GLN A 414 4.77 67.58 25.61
N ARG A 415 4.69 67.59 26.94
CA ARG A 415 5.09 66.46 27.79
C ARG A 415 4.13 65.29 27.68
N VAL A 416 2.82 65.53 27.69
CA VAL A 416 1.78 64.51 27.51
C VAL A 416 1.90 63.86 26.13
N ALA A 417 2.11 64.64 25.07
CA ALA A 417 2.33 64.13 23.72
C ALA A 417 3.59 63.25 23.61
N ASN A 418 4.69 63.64 24.27
CA ASN A 418 5.92 62.84 24.32
C ASN A 418 5.72 61.49 25.03
N GLU A 419 5.08 61.45 26.21
CA GLU A 419 4.83 60.18 26.91
C GLU A 419 3.81 59.31 26.15
N GLN A 420 2.78 59.89 25.52
CA GLN A 420 1.89 59.16 24.61
C GLN A 420 2.65 58.54 23.43
N GLN A 421 3.60 59.26 22.83
CA GLN A 421 4.39 58.73 21.72
C GLN A 421 5.34 57.62 22.16
N LYS A 422 5.94 57.75 23.34
CA LYS A 422 6.76 56.71 23.96
C LYS A 422 5.94 55.42 24.20
N LEU A 423 4.75 55.52 24.80
CA LEU A 423 3.87 54.36 25.02
C LEU A 423 3.45 53.68 23.70
N LYS A 424 3.15 54.46 22.65
CA LYS A 424 2.88 53.93 21.29
C LYS A 424 4.11 53.18 20.75
N ASN A 425 5.31 53.74 20.90
CA ASN A 425 6.54 53.13 20.42
C ASN A 425 6.91 51.84 21.20
N GLU A 426 6.72 51.82 22.52
CA GLU A 426 6.92 50.64 23.37
C GLU A 426 5.93 49.51 23.00
N PHE A 427 4.66 49.83 22.76
CA PHE A 427 3.65 48.86 22.30
C PHE A 427 3.99 48.27 20.92
N VAL A 428 4.47 49.09 19.98
CA VAL A 428 4.95 48.60 18.67
C VAL A 428 6.11 47.63 18.82
N ILE A 429 7.10 47.92 19.69
CA ILE A 429 8.23 47.01 19.95
C ILE A 429 7.76 45.69 20.59
N GLN A 430 6.83 45.73 21.57
CA GLN A 430 6.30 44.51 22.16
C GLN A 430 5.53 43.66 21.14
N LYS A 431 4.77 44.30 20.24
CA LYS A 431 4.10 43.62 19.13
C LYS A 431 5.10 42.98 18.16
N GLU A 432 6.13 43.70 17.72
CA GLU A 432 7.17 43.17 16.82
C GLU A 432 7.92 41.97 17.45
N LYS A 433 8.21 42.01 18.76
CA LYS A 433 8.77 40.86 19.49
C LYS A 433 7.82 39.68 19.54
N TRP A 434 6.55 39.90 19.92
CA TRP A 434 5.55 38.82 20.01
C TRP A 434 5.27 38.16 18.66
N GLU A 435 5.24 38.93 17.57
CA GLU A 435 5.15 38.38 16.21
C GLU A 435 6.40 37.55 15.84
N SER A 436 7.59 37.99 16.24
CA SER A 436 8.85 37.26 16.01
C SER A 436 8.89 35.93 16.78
N ASP A 437 8.60 35.95 18.08
CA ASP A 437 8.60 34.74 18.93
C ASP A 437 7.51 33.75 18.47
N SER A 438 6.32 34.24 18.13
CA SER A 438 5.22 33.41 17.63
C SER A 438 5.56 32.73 16.30
N ARG A 439 6.29 33.41 15.40
CA ARG A 439 6.82 32.80 14.16
C ARG A 439 7.83 31.70 14.46
N VAL A 440 8.76 31.92 15.39
CA VAL A 440 9.76 30.92 15.76
C VAL A 440 9.12 29.66 16.36
N VAL A 441 8.09 29.82 17.20
CA VAL A 441 7.31 28.67 17.73
C VAL A 441 6.56 27.97 16.59
N PHE A 442 5.83 28.70 15.76
CA PHE A 442 5.07 28.13 14.65
C PHE A 442 5.96 27.39 13.63
N GLU A 443 7.15 27.91 13.32
CA GLU A 443 8.12 27.21 12.47
C GLU A 443 8.65 25.92 13.11
N GLN A 444 8.86 25.88 14.43
CA GLN A 444 9.27 24.67 15.13
C GLN A 444 8.15 23.62 15.16
N GLU A 445 6.91 24.04 15.43
CA GLU A 445 5.73 23.18 15.38
C GLU A 445 5.51 22.64 13.95
N LEU A 446 5.55 23.50 12.94
CA LEU A 446 5.41 23.10 11.53
C LEU A 446 6.50 22.11 11.10
N ARG A 447 7.77 22.36 11.44
CA ARG A 447 8.87 21.40 11.21
C ARG A 447 8.61 20.06 11.93
N GLN A 448 8.10 20.09 13.16
CA GLN A 448 7.77 18.88 13.92
C GLN A 448 6.57 18.11 13.33
N HIS A 449 5.54 18.81 12.83
CA HIS A 449 4.40 18.22 12.13
C HIS A 449 4.82 17.59 10.81
N LEU A 450 5.61 18.29 9.98
CA LEU A 450 6.14 17.75 8.72
C LEU A 450 7.05 16.54 8.96
N ALA A 451 7.91 16.56 9.99
CA ALA A 451 8.74 15.42 10.35
C ALA A 451 7.91 14.21 10.79
N ARG A 452 6.88 14.39 11.64
CA ARG A 452 5.93 13.33 12.02
C ARG A 452 5.18 12.78 10.82
N GLN A 453 4.71 13.65 9.92
CA GLN A 453 3.95 13.24 8.74
C GLN A 453 4.83 12.48 7.74
N ALA A 454 6.08 12.92 7.51
CA ALA A 454 7.04 12.20 6.67
C ALA A 454 7.42 10.84 7.25
N ALA A 455 7.59 10.75 8.59
CA ALA A 455 7.80 9.47 9.27
C ALA A 455 6.59 8.54 9.10
N ALA A 456 5.38 9.01 9.40
CA ALA A 456 4.14 8.23 9.28
C ALA A 456 3.88 7.75 7.84
N HIS A 457 4.14 8.58 6.82
CA HIS A 457 4.08 8.16 5.41
C HIS A 457 5.15 7.11 5.08
N SER A 458 6.36 7.23 5.64
CA SER A 458 7.43 6.24 5.47
C SER A 458 7.10 4.91 6.15
N ASP A 459 6.49 4.93 7.33
CA ASP A 459 6.02 3.74 8.05
C ASP A 459 4.87 3.07 7.29
N HIS A 460 3.86 3.85 6.88
CA HIS A 460 2.72 3.36 6.08
C HIS A 460 3.17 2.73 4.75
N LEU A 461 4.07 3.38 4.00
CA LEU A 461 4.64 2.80 2.77
C LEU A 461 5.40 1.49 3.05
N ARG A 462 6.16 1.42 4.16
CA ARG A 462 6.84 0.17 4.56
C ARG A 462 5.86 -0.94 4.92
N ASP A 463 4.72 -0.62 5.53
CA ASP A 463 3.73 -1.64 5.88
C ASP A 463 2.87 -2.08 4.69
N VAL A 464 2.51 -1.17 3.77
CA VAL A 464 1.87 -1.52 2.49
C VAL A 464 2.79 -2.43 1.66
N LEU A 465 4.09 -2.13 1.60
CA LEU A 465 5.06 -2.98 0.88
C LEU A 465 5.18 -4.38 1.49
N LYS A 466 5.20 -4.53 2.83
CA LYS A 466 5.18 -5.84 3.50
C LYS A 466 3.88 -6.62 3.27
N ILE A 467 2.76 -5.94 3.12
CA ILE A 467 1.47 -6.58 2.80
C ILE A 467 1.52 -7.12 1.38
N GLN A 468 1.94 -6.30 0.41
CA GLN A 468 2.09 -6.70 -0.99
C GLN A 468 3.13 -7.83 -1.18
N GLU A 469 4.24 -7.78 -0.44
CA GLU A 469 5.26 -8.85 -0.37
C GLU A 469 4.62 -10.17 0.05
N LYS A 470 3.86 -10.19 1.14
CA LYS A 470 3.15 -11.39 1.63
C LYS A 470 2.00 -11.84 0.74
N GLU A 471 1.32 -10.94 0.06
CA GLU A 471 0.29 -11.27 -0.92
C GLU A 471 0.91 -11.97 -2.13
N LEU A 472 2.05 -11.49 -2.61
CA LEU A 472 2.84 -12.13 -3.68
C LEU A 472 3.41 -13.48 -3.23
N GLU A 473 3.98 -13.60 -2.02
CA GLU A 473 4.43 -14.87 -1.45
C GLU A 473 3.27 -15.88 -1.42
N GLN A 474 2.10 -15.51 -0.91
CA GLN A 474 0.95 -16.41 -0.85
C GLN A 474 0.38 -16.79 -2.23
N VAL A 475 0.42 -15.89 -3.23
CA VAL A 475 0.03 -16.23 -4.60
C VAL A 475 1.03 -17.21 -5.20
N PHE A 476 2.33 -16.95 -5.05
CA PHE A 476 3.40 -17.82 -5.52
C PHE A 476 3.36 -19.21 -4.86
N GLU A 477 3.15 -19.30 -3.54
CA GLU A 477 2.97 -20.57 -2.85
C GLU A 477 1.74 -21.35 -3.35
N ARG A 478 0.62 -20.67 -3.64
CA ARG A 478 -0.58 -21.31 -4.20
C ARG A 478 -0.33 -21.84 -5.61
N GLU A 479 0.31 -21.05 -6.47
CA GLU A 479 0.66 -21.47 -7.83
C GLU A 479 1.66 -22.63 -7.82
N LEU A 480 2.71 -22.55 -7.00
CA LEU A 480 3.73 -23.59 -6.88
C LEU A 480 3.15 -24.91 -6.33
N ASN A 481 2.29 -24.85 -5.31
CA ASN A 481 1.58 -26.04 -4.83
C ASN A 481 0.61 -26.60 -5.88
N THR A 482 -0.08 -25.74 -6.63
CA THR A 482 -0.97 -26.19 -7.72
C THR A 482 -0.17 -26.90 -8.80
N LYS A 483 0.96 -26.34 -9.26
CA LYS A 483 1.86 -26.98 -10.24
C LYS A 483 2.46 -28.28 -9.72
N LEU A 484 2.86 -28.35 -8.44
CA LEU A 484 3.35 -29.58 -7.81
C LEU A 484 2.25 -30.66 -7.78
N ILE A 485 0.99 -30.29 -7.54
CA ILE A 485 -0.15 -31.21 -7.58
C ILE A 485 -0.44 -31.66 -9.01
N GLU A 486 -0.41 -30.77 -10.00
CA GLU A 486 -0.56 -31.11 -11.42
C GLU A 486 0.51 -32.12 -11.88
N GLU A 487 1.79 -31.84 -11.63
CA GLU A 487 2.91 -32.75 -11.99
C GLU A 487 2.87 -34.07 -11.20
N ARG A 488 2.37 -34.05 -9.97
CA ARG A 488 2.15 -35.30 -9.21
C ARG A 488 0.98 -36.11 -9.78
N GLN A 489 -0.05 -35.46 -10.31
CA GLN A 489 -1.19 -36.12 -10.96
C GLN A 489 -0.81 -36.66 -12.35
N SER A 490 -0.05 -35.91 -13.16
CA SER A 490 0.47 -36.41 -14.44
C SER A 490 1.32 -37.67 -14.21
N PHE A 491 2.30 -37.62 -13.30
CA PHE A 491 3.13 -38.76 -12.94
C PHE A 491 2.31 -39.95 -12.41
N HIS A 492 1.30 -39.73 -11.55
CA HIS A 492 0.42 -40.82 -11.09
C HIS A 492 -0.41 -41.44 -12.21
N THR A 493 -0.90 -40.66 -13.19
CA THR A 493 -1.62 -41.21 -14.35
C THR A 493 -0.70 -41.94 -15.32
N GLU A 494 0.54 -41.48 -15.53
CA GLU A 494 1.56 -42.24 -16.24
C GLU A 494 1.86 -43.57 -15.56
N VAL A 495 2.15 -43.58 -14.26
CA VAL A 495 2.41 -44.81 -13.49
C VAL A 495 1.21 -45.77 -13.55
N ALA A 496 -0.03 -45.26 -13.45
CA ALA A 496 -1.22 -46.07 -13.63
C ALA A 496 -1.32 -46.68 -15.04
N ASN A 497 -1.00 -45.91 -16.09
CA ASN A 497 -0.94 -46.40 -17.47
C ASN A 497 0.15 -47.45 -17.68
N TRP A 498 1.33 -47.29 -17.06
CA TRP A 498 2.41 -48.29 -17.10
C TRP A 498 2.02 -49.58 -16.37
N ILE A 499 1.37 -49.48 -15.20
CA ILE A 499 0.84 -50.65 -14.47
C ILE A 499 -0.26 -51.35 -15.27
N ALA A 500 -1.18 -50.61 -15.91
CA ALA A 500 -2.23 -51.17 -16.76
C ALA A 500 -1.65 -51.90 -17.99
N ARG A 501 -0.64 -51.32 -18.65
CA ARG A 501 0.11 -51.96 -19.74
C ARG A 501 0.81 -53.24 -19.26
N LEU A 502 1.51 -53.19 -18.12
CA LEU A 502 2.22 -54.33 -17.56
C LEU A 502 1.25 -55.48 -17.21
N ARG A 503 0.13 -55.17 -16.55
CA ARG A 503 -0.92 -56.15 -16.22
C ARG A 503 -1.61 -56.71 -17.47
N GLY A 504 -1.75 -55.90 -18.52
CA GLY A 504 -2.23 -56.36 -19.83
C GLY A 504 -1.26 -57.36 -20.48
N ILE A 505 0.05 -57.09 -20.42
CA ILE A 505 1.10 -58.01 -20.89
C ILE A 505 1.12 -59.28 -20.05
N GLU A 506 1.08 -59.17 -18.72
CA GLU A 506 1.01 -60.30 -17.77
C GLU A 506 -0.19 -61.22 -18.08
N SER A 507 -1.39 -60.65 -18.23
CA SER A 507 -2.60 -61.39 -18.58
C SER A 507 -2.55 -62.01 -19.98
N ALA A 508 -1.91 -61.35 -20.95
CA ALA A 508 -1.72 -61.90 -22.29
C ALA A 508 -0.67 -63.03 -22.32
N VAL A 509 0.38 -62.93 -21.50
CA VAL A 509 1.41 -63.95 -21.35
C VAL A 509 0.86 -65.19 -20.66
N GLU A 510 0.13 -65.06 -19.55
CA GLU A 510 -0.46 -66.24 -18.88
C GLU A 510 -1.60 -66.86 -19.71
N GLY A 511 -2.43 -66.04 -20.38
CA GLY A 511 -3.43 -66.55 -21.33
C GLY A 511 -2.81 -67.32 -22.49
N ARG A 512 -1.69 -66.84 -23.04
CA ARG A 512 -0.90 -67.58 -24.03
C ARG A 512 -0.24 -68.83 -23.44
N ALA A 513 0.26 -68.77 -22.21
CA ALA A 513 0.89 -69.92 -21.55
C ALA A 513 -0.12 -71.05 -21.32
N GLU A 514 -1.36 -70.76 -20.91
CA GLU A 514 -2.40 -71.79 -20.77
C GLU A 514 -2.87 -72.30 -22.14
N SER A 515 -3.09 -71.44 -23.14
CA SER A 515 -3.36 -71.87 -24.53
C SER A 515 -2.25 -72.80 -25.06
N GLU A 516 -0.98 -72.53 -24.75
CA GLU A 516 0.14 -73.39 -25.11
C GLU A 516 0.17 -74.70 -24.29
N ARG A 517 -0.14 -74.68 -22.99
CA ARG A 517 -0.28 -75.90 -22.16
C ARG A 517 -1.38 -76.83 -22.71
N VAL A 518 -2.53 -76.30 -23.11
CA VAL A 518 -3.61 -77.08 -23.73
C VAL A 518 -3.21 -77.57 -25.12
N SER A 519 -2.61 -76.70 -25.94
CA SER A 519 -2.14 -77.07 -27.29
C SER A 519 -1.08 -78.17 -27.26
N ARG A 520 -0.14 -78.13 -26.31
CA ARG A 520 0.88 -79.19 -26.10
C ARG A 520 0.22 -80.53 -25.73
N LYS A 521 -0.81 -80.54 -24.86
CA LYS A 521 -1.58 -81.76 -24.55
C LYS A 521 -2.32 -82.30 -25.77
N ALA A 522 -2.97 -81.43 -26.55
CA ALA A 522 -3.65 -81.82 -27.79
C ALA A 522 -2.68 -82.40 -28.82
N GLN A 523 -1.48 -81.81 -28.96
CA GLN A 523 -0.39 -82.33 -29.82
C GLN A 523 0.13 -83.69 -29.33
N GLN A 524 0.35 -83.87 -28.02
CA GLN A 524 0.75 -85.16 -27.43
C GLN A 524 -0.32 -86.24 -27.68
N LEU A 525 -1.58 -85.92 -27.49
CA LEU A 525 -2.70 -86.83 -27.77
C LEU A 525 -2.78 -87.17 -29.27
N TRP A 526 -2.62 -86.19 -30.16
CA TRP A 526 -2.61 -86.42 -31.60
C TRP A 526 -1.44 -87.32 -32.03
N LEU A 527 -0.22 -87.07 -31.52
CA LEU A 527 0.94 -87.93 -31.77
C LEU A 527 0.71 -89.36 -31.28
N ALA A 528 0.11 -89.56 -30.10
CA ALA A 528 -0.25 -90.88 -29.60
C ALA A 528 -1.32 -91.58 -30.48
N CYS A 529 -2.32 -90.85 -30.97
CA CYS A 529 -3.32 -91.39 -31.90
C CYS A 529 -2.72 -91.74 -33.27
N VAL A 530 -1.75 -90.96 -33.75
CA VAL A 530 -0.98 -91.25 -34.98
C VAL A 530 -0.08 -92.48 -34.80
N ALA A 531 0.58 -92.63 -33.65
CA ALA A 531 1.38 -93.81 -33.33
C ALA A 531 0.52 -95.09 -33.25
N LEU A 532 -0.64 -95.02 -32.58
CA LEU A 532 -1.64 -96.09 -32.54
C LEU A 532 -2.14 -96.46 -33.95
N ASN A 533 -2.44 -95.47 -34.79
CA ASN A 533 -2.88 -95.73 -36.17
C ASN A 533 -1.75 -96.33 -37.03
N LYS A 534 -0.50 -95.85 -36.89
CA LYS A 534 0.65 -96.44 -37.59
C LYS A 534 0.86 -97.90 -37.18
N ALA A 535 0.76 -98.20 -35.89
CA ALA A 535 0.86 -99.55 -35.34
C ALA A 535 -0.26 -100.47 -35.86
N LEU A 536 -1.47 -99.96 -36.08
CA LEU A 536 -2.59 -100.72 -36.64
C LEU A 536 -2.44 -100.98 -38.16
N MET A 537 -2.02 -99.97 -38.93
CA MET A 537 -1.92 -100.07 -40.38
C MET A 537 -0.70 -100.87 -40.85
N HIS A 538 0.46 -100.72 -40.19
CA HIS A 538 1.73 -101.29 -40.63
C HIS A 538 2.31 -102.35 -39.68
N GLY A 539 1.89 -102.40 -38.42
CA GLY A 539 2.34 -103.42 -37.46
C GLY A 539 3.78 -103.21 -37.00
N ILE A 540 4.60 -104.25 -37.16
CA ILE A 540 6.06 -104.21 -36.96
C ILE A 540 6.73 -104.08 -38.33
N GLU A 541 7.35 -102.92 -38.59
CA GLU A 541 7.86 -102.55 -39.92
C GLU A 541 9.08 -103.40 -40.37
N ASP A 542 9.88 -103.90 -39.44
CA ASP A 542 11.10 -104.68 -39.71
C ASP A 542 10.84 -106.14 -40.13
N ILE A 543 9.57 -106.58 -40.23
CA ILE A 543 9.19 -107.98 -40.46
C ILE A 543 8.41 -108.13 -41.78
N GLU A 544 9.03 -108.76 -42.78
CA GLU A 544 8.36 -109.01 -44.07
C GLU A 544 7.21 -110.04 -43.99
N VAL A 545 7.32 -111.01 -43.07
CA VAL A 545 6.37 -112.14 -42.94
C VAL A 545 5.04 -111.68 -42.33
N TRP A 546 3.98 -111.68 -43.15
CA TRP A 546 2.62 -111.22 -42.79
C TRP A 546 2.03 -111.85 -41.51
N GLU A 547 2.41 -113.09 -41.17
CA GLU A 547 1.97 -113.79 -39.94
C GLU A 547 2.59 -113.23 -38.65
N LEU A 548 3.73 -112.52 -38.76
CA LEU A 548 4.51 -112.01 -37.64
C LEU A 548 4.53 -110.47 -37.56
N LYS A 549 3.85 -109.77 -38.48
CA LYS A 549 3.69 -108.29 -38.45
C LYS A 549 2.81 -107.78 -37.29
N ILE A 550 2.10 -108.66 -36.58
CA ILE A 550 1.11 -108.28 -35.56
C ILE A 550 1.81 -107.59 -34.37
N LYS A 551 1.43 -106.34 -34.07
CA LYS A 551 1.92 -105.57 -32.92
C LYS A 551 0.85 -105.51 -31.81
N PRO A 552 1.16 -105.82 -30.54
CA PRO A 552 0.21 -105.63 -29.43
C PRO A 552 0.00 -104.13 -29.17
N LEU A 553 -1.27 -103.71 -29.12
CA LEU A 553 -1.62 -102.27 -29.09
C LEU A 553 -1.62 -101.67 -27.67
N ALA A 554 -1.43 -102.48 -26.62
CA ALA A 554 -1.54 -102.04 -25.23
C ALA A 554 -0.66 -100.81 -24.88
N ASN A 555 0.58 -100.75 -25.41
CA ASN A 555 1.49 -99.63 -25.13
C ASN A 555 1.02 -98.31 -25.77
N GLU A 556 0.52 -98.38 -27.01
CA GLU A 556 0.03 -97.20 -27.75
C GLU A 556 -1.29 -96.69 -27.14
N ILE A 557 -2.18 -97.61 -26.74
CA ILE A 557 -3.44 -97.25 -26.05
C ILE A 557 -3.16 -96.66 -24.66
N ALA A 558 -2.15 -97.17 -23.94
CA ALA A 558 -1.69 -96.57 -22.69
C ALA A 558 -1.18 -95.13 -22.91
N ALA A 559 -0.35 -94.90 -23.92
CA ALA A 559 0.13 -93.56 -24.28
C ALA A 559 -1.01 -92.58 -24.65
N VAL A 560 -2.02 -93.06 -25.41
CA VAL A 560 -3.24 -92.28 -25.68
C VAL A 560 -4.00 -91.93 -24.40
N SER A 561 -4.10 -92.87 -23.45
CA SER A 561 -4.80 -92.65 -22.17
C SER A 561 -4.07 -91.68 -21.24
N ASP A 562 -2.74 -91.69 -21.23
CA ASP A 562 -1.90 -90.76 -20.47
C ASP A 562 -1.98 -89.34 -21.05
N ALA A 563 -1.80 -89.21 -22.38
CA ALA A 563 -1.88 -87.93 -23.08
C ALA A 563 -3.29 -87.28 -23.03
N ALA A 564 -4.35 -88.07 -22.98
CA ALA A 564 -5.73 -87.58 -22.80
C ALA A 564 -6.12 -87.32 -21.33
N GLY A 565 -5.37 -87.90 -20.38
CA GLY A 565 -5.75 -87.95 -18.96
C GLY A 565 -7.19 -88.44 -18.75
N ASN A 566 -7.97 -87.69 -17.99
CA ASN A 566 -9.34 -88.06 -17.63
C ASN A 566 -10.43 -87.63 -18.64
N HIS A 567 -10.10 -87.36 -19.92
CA HIS A 567 -11.12 -86.89 -20.87
C HIS A 567 -12.24 -87.93 -21.13
N PRO A 568 -13.52 -87.63 -20.83
CA PRO A 568 -14.58 -88.65 -20.82
C PRO A 568 -14.80 -89.36 -22.16
N TYR A 569 -14.69 -88.63 -23.27
CA TYR A 569 -14.88 -89.16 -24.62
C TYR A 569 -13.77 -90.14 -25.02
N VAL A 570 -12.51 -89.82 -24.73
CA VAL A 570 -11.38 -90.72 -25.01
C VAL A 570 -11.49 -91.99 -24.16
N LYS A 571 -11.83 -91.84 -22.88
CA LYS A 571 -12.06 -92.96 -21.95
C LYS A 571 -13.21 -93.87 -22.42
N ALA A 572 -14.24 -93.31 -23.05
CA ALA A 572 -15.33 -94.10 -23.65
C ALA A 572 -14.86 -94.90 -24.88
N ILE A 573 -14.11 -94.30 -25.81
CA ILE A 573 -13.62 -95.01 -27.01
C ILE A 573 -12.57 -96.05 -26.66
N VAL A 574 -11.64 -95.77 -25.74
CA VAL A 574 -10.66 -96.75 -25.26
C VAL A 574 -11.38 -97.97 -24.66
N LYS A 575 -12.50 -97.77 -23.95
CA LYS A 575 -13.34 -98.87 -23.44
C LYS A 575 -14.09 -99.64 -24.54
N SER A 576 -14.34 -99.07 -25.72
CA SER A 576 -14.98 -99.79 -26.84
C SER A 576 -14.00 -100.63 -27.69
N ILE A 577 -12.68 -100.49 -27.51
CA ILE A 577 -11.70 -101.35 -28.19
C ILE A 577 -11.75 -102.76 -27.57
N PRO A 578 -11.89 -103.85 -28.36
CA PRO A 578 -11.95 -105.21 -27.82
C PRO A 578 -10.65 -105.67 -27.15
N GLU A 579 -10.75 -106.41 -26.03
CA GLU A 579 -9.58 -106.89 -25.26
C GLU A 579 -8.55 -107.71 -26.06
N VAL A 580 -8.98 -108.38 -27.13
CA VAL A 580 -8.10 -109.17 -28.01
C VAL A 580 -7.04 -108.27 -28.66
N SER A 581 -7.43 -107.05 -29.09
CA SER A 581 -6.55 -106.06 -29.71
C SER A 581 -5.43 -105.56 -28.78
N TYR A 582 -5.67 -105.55 -27.47
CA TYR A 582 -4.67 -105.15 -26.46
C TYR A 582 -3.56 -106.21 -26.32
N LYS A 583 -3.96 -107.46 -26.07
CA LYS A 583 -3.06 -108.53 -25.61
C LYS A 583 -2.34 -109.26 -26.76
N ARG A 584 -3.07 -109.54 -27.84
CA ARG A 584 -2.55 -110.26 -29.01
C ARG A 584 -2.13 -109.31 -30.13
N GLY A 585 -2.73 -108.12 -30.19
CA GLY A 585 -2.65 -107.25 -31.35
C GLY A 585 -3.65 -107.62 -32.45
N VAL A 586 -3.59 -106.83 -33.52
CA VAL A 586 -4.53 -106.86 -34.64
C VAL A 586 -3.76 -107.10 -35.94
N TRP A 587 -4.35 -107.85 -36.86
CA TRP A 587 -3.82 -108.05 -38.21
C TRP A 587 -3.84 -106.73 -39.00
N THR A 588 -2.76 -106.41 -39.73
CA THR A 588 -2.69 -105.22 -40.60
C THR A 588 -3.54 -105.40 -41.87
N ASP A 589 -3.95 -104.31 -42.52
CA ASP A 589 -4.72 -104.38 -43.78
C ASP A 589 -4.01 -105.23 -44.85
N ASP A 590 -2.69 -105.01 -45.07
CA ASP A 590 -1.82 -105.86 -45.91
C ASP A 590 -1.91 -107.36 -45.55
N SER A 591 -1.77 -107.70 -44.27
CA SER A 591 -1.84 -109.08 -43.81
C SER A 591 -3.24 -109.70 -44.03
N LEU A 592 -4.31 -108.91 -43.92
CA LEU A 592 -5.68 -109.34 -44.19
C LEU A 592 -5.95 -109.52 -45.69
N ILE A 593 -5.35 -108.70 -46.56
CA ILE A 593 -5.38 -108.86 -48.03
C ILE A 593 -4.62 -110.13 -48.46
N GLN A 594 -3.42 -110.36 -47.91
CA GLN A 594 -2.65 -111.58 -48.19
C GLN A 594 -3.37 -112.84 -47.67
N ARG A 595 -3.99 -112.77 -46.49
CA ARG A 595 -4.83 -113.85 -45.94
C ARG A 595 -6.09 -114.08 -46.77
N PHE A 596 -6.77 -113.02 -47.21
CA PHE A 596 -7.98 -113.09 -48.04
C PHE A 596 -7.72 -113.87 -49.33
N ASN A 597 -6.60 -113.61 -50.03
CA ASN A 597 -6.27 -114.33 -51.27
C ASN A 597 -6.10 -115.85 -51.07
N LYS A 598 -5.73 -116.31 -49.86
CA LYS A 598 -5.76 -117.74 -49.49
C LYS A 598 -7.19 -118.21 -49.22
N VAL A 599 -7.94 -117.48 -48.39
CA VAL A 599 -9.32 -117.81 -47.98
C VAL A 599 -10.27 -117.87 -49.18
N HIS A 600 -10.28 -116.83 -50.02
CA HIS A 600 -11.03 -116.76 -51.28
C HIS A 600 -10.80 -117.98 -52.17
N ARG A 601 -9.53 -118.41 -52.34
CA ARG A 601 -9.18 -119.59 -53.14
C ARG A 601 -9.78 -120.88 -52.58
N VAL A 602 -9.91 -121.01 -51.25
CA VAL A 602 -10.55 -122.17 -50.61
C VAL A 602 -12.08 -122.04 -50.69
N CYS A 603 -12.65 -120.87 -50.38
CA CYS A 603 -14.09 -120.63 -50.53
C CYS A 603 -14.58 -120.91 -51.96
N ARG A 604 -13.84 -120.47 -52.98
CA ARG A 604 -14.13 -120.71 -54.41
C ARG A 604 -14.12 -122.21 -54.78
N ARG A 605 -13.29 -123.04 -54.11
CA ARG A 605 -13.28 -124.51 -54.25
C ARG A 605 -14.46 -125.19 -53.53
N VAL A 606 -15.06 -124.53 -52.54
CA VAL A 606 -16.11 -125.05 -51.66
C VAL A 606 -17.49 -124.42 -51.97
N ALA A 607 -17.54 -123.47 -52.92
CA ALA A 607 -18.66 -122.56 -53.18
C ALA A 607 -20.01 -123.20 -53.58
N MET A 608 -20.03 -124.47 -53.99
CA MET A 608 -21.24 -125.25 -54.30
C MET A 608 -21.81 -125.99 -53.07
N ILE A 609 -21.34 -125.73 -51.85
CA ILE A 609 -21.66 -126.55 -50.67
C ILE A 609 -22.45 -125.74 -49.63
N ASP A 610 -23.76 -125.92 -49.73
CA ASP A 610 -24.81 -125.36 -48.87
C ASP A 610 -24.76 -125.93 -47.43
N GLU A 611 -25.54 -125.34 -46.53
CA GLU A 611 -25.52 -125.60 -45.07
C GLU A 611 -25.87 -127.04 -44.64
N THR A 612 -26.50 -127.82 -45.53
CA THR A 612 -26.79 -129.25 -45.30
C THR A 612 -25.56 -130.15 -45.42
N GLY A 613 -24.42 -129.61 -45.86
CA GLY A 613 -23.21 -130.36 -46.14
C GLY A 613 -23.26 -131.14 -47.46
N GLY A 614 -22.14 -131.76 -47.84
CA GLY A 614 -22.04 -132.54 -49.06
C GLY A 614 -21.26 -133.84 -48.84
N GLY A 615 -21.64 -134.90 -49.57
CA GLY A 615 -20.75 -136.05 -49.73
C GLY A 615 -19.46 -135.65 -50.48
N LEU A 616 -18.40 -136.44 -50.33
CA LEU A 616 -17.07 -136.14 -50.91
C LEU A 616 -17.11 -135.85 -52.42
N GLY A 617 -18.03 -136.46 -53.17
CA GLY A 617 -18.26 -136.16 -54.59
C GLY A 617 -18.71 -134.72 -54.87
N LYS A 618 -19.47 -134.08 -53.97
CA LYS A 618 -19.89 -132.68 -54.09
C LYS A 618 -18.68 -131.73 -53.90
N TYR A 619 -17.78 -132.05 -52.96
CA TYR A 619 -16.49 -131.36 -52.82
C TYR A 619 -15.61 -131.51 -54.07
N PHE A 620 -15.53 -132.72 -54.65
CA PHE A 620 -14.77 -132.95 -55.88
C PHE A 620 -15.31 -132.19 -57.10
N LEU A 621 -16.65 -132.18 -57.29
CA LEU A 621 -17.29 -131.40 -58.35
C LEU A 621 -17.11 -129.89 -58.14
N SER A 622 -17.30 -129.40 -56.92
CA SER A 622 -17.05 -128.00 -56.54
C SER A 622 -15.60 -127.58 -56.82
N TYR A 623 -14.63 -128.47 -56.56
CA TYR A 623 -13.22 -128.24 -56.86
C TYR A 623 -12.96 -128.12 -58.38
N ILE A 624 -13.51 -129.02 -59.21
CA ILE A 624 -13.36 -128.95 -60.67
C ILE A 624 -14.02 -127.68 -61.22
N GLN A 625 -15.27 -127.41 -60.83
CA GLN A 625 -16.01 -126.23 -61.26
C GLN A 625 -15.30 -124.92 -60.88
N SER A 626 -14.60 -124.90 -59.73
CA SER A 626 -13.81 -123.74 -59.30
C SER A 626 -12.69 -123.33 -60.26
N PHE A 627 -12.27 -124.21 -61.17
CA PHE A 627 -11.26 -123.92 -62.19
C PHE A 627 -11.85 -123.24 -63.43
N PHE A 628 -13.05 -123.63 -63.86
CA PHE A 628 -13.67 -123.16 -65.11
C PHE A 628 -14.43 -121.84 -65.02
N ILE A 629 -14.69 -121.33 -63.80
CA ILE A 629 -15.40 -120.05 -63.61
C ILE A 629 -14.44 -118.86 -63.76
N PHE A 630 -14.69 -118.01 -64.76
CA PHE A 630 -13.94 -116.77 -64.95
C PHE A 630 -14.53 -115.64 -64.09
N GLU A 631 -13.70 -115.05 -63.24
CA GLU A 631 -14.14 -114.18 -62.13
C GLU A 631 -14.50 -112.76 -62.61
N SER A 632 -13.83 -112.28 -63.66
CA SER A 632 -14.07 -110.98 -64.30
C SER A 632 -15.45 -110.83 -64.95
N VAL A 633 -16.19 -111.93 -65.15
CA VAL A 633 -17.56 -111.94 -65.69
C VAL A 633 -18.59 -111.60 -64.61
N TYR A 634 -18.23 -111.74 -63.33
CA TYR A 634 -19.17 -111.65 -62.20
C TYR A 634 -18.96 -110.44 -61.28
N ALA A 635 -17.80 -109.78 -61.34
CA ALA A 635 -17.57 -108.53 -60.62
C ALA A 635 -18.41 -107.39 -61.23
N ARG A 636 -19.47 -106.96 -60.52
CA ARG A 636 -20.35 -105.87 -60.97
C ARG A 636 -19.99 -104.55 -60.29
N VAL A 637 -20.01 -103.47 -61.09
CA VAL A 637 -19.88 -102.09 -60.58
C VAL A 637 -21.20 -101.67 -59.92
N THR A 638 -21.10 -100.96 -58.80
CA THR A 638 -22.22 -100.59 -57.91
C THR A 638 -23.07 -99.44 -58.46
N SER A 639 -24.10 -99.79 -59.26
CA SER A 639 -25.19 -98.87 -59.64
C SER A 639 -26.60 -99.49 -59.62
N ASP A 640 -26.74 -100.83 -59.71
CA ASP A 640 -28.03 -101.52 -59.63
C ASP A 640 -28.42 -101.82 -58.17
N GLU A 641 -29.73 -101.87 -57.88
CA GLU A 641 -30.26 -102.34 -56.59
C GLU A 641 -29.95 -103.84 -56.41
N ILE A 642 -29.12 -104.17 -55.42
CA ILE A 642 -28.63 -105.54 -55.21
C ILE A 642 -29.70 -106.36 -54.47
N GLU A 643 -30.47 -107.17 -55.21
CA GLU A 643 -31.32 -108.23 -54.66
C GLU A 643 -30.47 -109.31 -53.97
N LEU A 644 -30.22 -109.16 -52.65
CA LEU A 644 -29.32 -110.03 -51.89
C LEU A 644 -29.66 -111.53 -52.02
N ASP A 645 -30.95 -111.86 -52.03
CA ASP A 645 -31.46 -113.25 -52.00
C ASP A 645 -31.22 -114.04 -53.30
N LYS A 646 -30.78 -113.39 -54.38
CA LYS A 646 -30.51 -114.02 -55.69
C LYS A 646 -29.01 -114.08 -56.04
N LEU A 647 -28.14 -113.57 -55.19
CA LEU A 647 -26.71 -113.41 -55.48
C LEU A 647 -25.96 -114.73 -55.25
N SER A 648 -25.31 -115.26 -56.28
CA SER A 648 -24.55 -116.52 -56.22
C SER A 648 -23.30 -116.40 -55.37
N THR A 649 -22.90 -117.47 -54.67
CA THR A 649 -21.64 -117.58 -53.92
C THR A 649 -20.42 -117.13 -54.74
N TYR A 650 -20.38 -117.43 -56.04
CA TYR A 650 -19.29 -117.00 -56.93
C TYR A 650 -19.31 -115.49 -57.24
N GLN A 651 -20.49 -114.87 -57.30
CA GLN A 651 -20.64 -113.41 -57.46
C GLN A 651 -20.25 -112.68 -56.17
N ILE A 652 -20.65 -113.22 -55.00
CA ILE A 652 -20.23 -112.70 -53.69
C ILE A 652 -18.70 -112.70 -53.58
N LEU A 653 -18.05 -113.83 -53.93
CA LEU A 653 -16.59 -113.95 -53.89
C LEU A 653 -15.89 -113.01 -54.89
N ALA A 654 -16.40 -112.89 -56.12
CA ALA A 654 -15.84 -111.99 -57.14
C ALA A 654 -15.96 -110.51 -56.73
N ASN A 655 -17.11 -110.09 -56.19
CA ASN A 655 -17.32 -108.74 -55.67
C ASN A 655 -16.45 -108.49 -54.44
N ALA A 656 -16.35 -109.44 -53.51
CA ALA A 656 -15.46 -109.32 -52.35
C ALA A 656 -14.01 -109.11 -52.79
N LYS A 657 -13.51 -109.87 -53.78
CA LYS A 657 -12.17 -109.66 -54.34
C LYS A 657 -12.03 -108.28 -54.99
N TYR A 658 -13.01 -107.82 -55.77
CA TYR A 658 -12.99 -106.51 -56.42
C TYR A 658 -12.84 -105.33 -55.43
N TRP A 659 -13.43 -105.43 -54.23
CA TRP A 659 -13.28 -104.42 -53.17
C TRP A 659 -11.98 -104.60 -52.37
N MET A 660 -11.52 -105.82 -52.13
CA MET A 660 -10.19 -106.08 -51.54
C MET A 660 -9.04 -105.58 -52.43
N ASP A 661 -9.15 -105.71 -53.75
CA ASP A 661 -8.17 -105.20 -54.73
C ASP A 661 -8.20 -103.66 -54.86
N ARG A 662 -8.99 -102.97 -54.02
CA ARG A 662 -9.12 -101.51 -53.89
C ARG A 662 -8.93 -101.03 -52.45
N ASP A 663 -8.40 -101.88 -51.57
CA ASP A 663 -8.19 -101.64 -50.13
C ASP A 663 -9.48 -101.33 -49.32
N ASP A 664 -10.67 -101.57 -49.89
CA ASP A 664 -11.95 -101.44 -49.18
C ASP A 664 -12.31 -102.76 -48.46
N LEU A 665 -11.63 -102.95 -47.34
CA LEU A 665 -11.89 -104.06 -46.41
C LEU A 665 -13.35 -104.06 -45.90
N GLU A 666 -14.01 -102.91 -45.79
CA GLU A 666 -15.37 -102.84 -45.22
C GLU A 666 -16.40 -103.42 -46.19
N MET A 667 -16.40 -103.00 -47.45
CA MET A 667 -17.29 -103.58 -48.47
C MET A 667 -16.98 -105.06 -48.68
N ALA A 668 -15.70 -105.45 -48.70
CA ALA A 668 -15.31 -106.85 -48.79
C ALA A 668 -15.84 -107.71 -47.62
N VAL A 669 -15.74 -107.22 -46.38
CA VAL A 669 -16.31 -107.89 -45.19
C VAL A 669 -17.84 -107.98 -45.28
N ARG A 670 -18.53 -106.94 -45.76
CA ARG A 670 -19.98 -106.96 -45.98
C ARG A 670 -20.39 -108.06 -46.96
N TYR A 671 -19.73 -108.19 -48.12
CA TYR A 671 -19.99 -109.27 -49.08
C TYR A 671 -19.64 -110.65 -48.49
N MET A 672 -18.45 -110.82 -47.90
CA MET A 672 -18.05 -112.11 -47.31
C MET A 672 -18.98 -112.58 -46.18
N ASN A 673 -19.62 -111.65 -45.45
CA ASN A 673 -20.62 -111.96 -44.42
C ASN A 673 -21.97 -112.45 -44.99
N GLN A 674 -22.24 -112.26 -46.29
CA GLN A 674 -23.40 -112.81 -47.01
C GLN A 674 -23.21 -114.28 -47.42
N LEU A 675 -21.98 -114.82 -47.38
CA LEU A 675 -21.73 -116.23 -47.69
C LEU A 675 -22.54 -117.15 -46.77
N GLN A 676 -23.09 -118.22 -47.34
CA GLN A 676 -23.80 -119.30 -46.64
C GLN A 676 -22.98 -120.60 -46.74
N GLY A 677 -23.39 -121.65 -46.02
CA GLY A 677 -22.79 -122.99 -46.15
C GLY A 677 -21.34 -123.11 -45.68
N GLU A 678 -20.65 -124.13 -46.19
CA GLU A 678 -19.23 -124.37 -45.89
C GLU A 678 -18.29 -123.21 -46.28
N PRO A 679 -18.51 -122.44 -47.38
CA PRO A 679 -17.74 -121.23 -47.67
C PRO A 679 -17.77 -120.20 -46.54
N ARG A 680 -18.91 -120.05 -45.85
CA ARG A 680 -19.05 -119.18 -44.67
C ARG A 680 -18.14 -119.64 -43.52
N ARG A 681 -18.05 -120.96 -43.28
CA ARG A 681 -17.24 -121.56 -42.21
C ARG A 681 -15.74 -121.37 -42.48
N VAL A 682 -15.31 -121.55 -43.74
CA VAL A 682 -13.93 -121.25 -44.17
C VAL A 682 -13.60 -119.76 -44.05
N ALA A 683 -14.56 -118.88 -44.36
CA ALA A 683 -14.41 -117.44 -44.20
C ALA A 683 -14.52 -116.96 -42.75
N GLU A 684 -15.08 -117.75 -41.82
CA GLU A 684 -15.49 -117.30 -40.49
C GLU A 684 -14.34 -116.74 -39.65
N GLU A 685 -13.16 -117.37 -39.70
CA GLU A 685 -11.99 -116.91 -38.96
C GLU A 685 -11.46 -115.60 -39.53
N TRP A 686 -11.35 -115.47 -40.86
CA TRP A 686 -10.97 -114.21 -41.51
C TRP A 686 -11.99 -113.10 -41.26
N LEU A 687 -13.29 -113.41 -41.30
CA LEU A 687 -14.37 -112.47 -40.97
C LEU A 687 -14.30 -111.96 -39.53
N LYS A 688 -13.92 -112.81 -38.57
CA LYS A 688 -13.70 -112.39 -37.17
C LYS A 688 -12.51 -111.43 -37.07
N GLU A 689 -11.40 -111.74 -37.74
CA GLU A 689 -10.19 -110.91 -37.71
C GLU A 689 -10.36 -109.57 -38.44
N SER A 690 -11.01 -109.56 -39.59
CA SER A 690 -11.30 -108.33 -40.32
C SER A 690 -12.32 -107.43 -39.60
N LYS A 691 -13.31 -108.01 -38.90
CA LYS A 691 -14.21 -107.23 -38.02
C LYS A 691 -13.46 -106.62 -36.83
N LEU A 692 -12.63 -107.41 -36.15
CA LEU A 692 -11.76 -106.94 -35.07
C LEU A 692 -10.83 -105.79 -35.54
N HIS A 693 -10.31 -105.89 -36.77
CA HIS A 693 -9.57 -104.79 -37.38
C HIS A 693 -10.45 -103.55 -37.59
N LEU A 694 -11.58 -103.68 -38.30
CA LEU A 694 -12.44 -102.54 -38.62
C LEU A 694 -12.98 -101.82 -37.38
N GLU A 695 -13.37 -102.57 -36.32
CA GLU A 695 -13.75 -102.01 -35.01
C GLU A 695 -12.60 -101.21 -34.38
N THR A 696 -11.38 -101.77 -34.40
CA THR A 696 -10.19 -101.07 -33.87
C THR A 696 -9.79 -99.87 -34.73
N ARG A 697 -9.98 -99.94 -36.05
CA ARG A 697 -9.70 -98.85 -37.01
C ARG A 697 -10.68 -97.70 -36.84
N GLN A 698 -11.97 -98.00 -36.69
CA GLN A 698 -13.02 -97.01 -36.42
C GLN A 698 -12.77 -96.27 -35.10
N ALA A 699 -12.45 -97.00 -34.02
CA ALA A 699 -12.09 -96.40 -32.73
C ALA A 699 -10.85 -95.50 -32.84
N THR A 700 -9.81 -95.95 -33.54
CA THR A 700 -8.57 -95.18 -33.74
C THR A 700 -8.78 -93.93 -34.59
N GLN A 701 -9.59 -94.01 -35.66
CA GLN A 701 -9.96 -92.86 -36.48
C GLN A 701 -10.81 -91.84 -35.71
N ALA A 702 -11.74 -92.28 -34.87
CA ALA A 702 -12.52 -91.40 -33.99
C ALA A 702 -11.62 -90.67 -32.97
N LEU A 703 -10.64 -91.36 -32.38
CA LEU A 703 -9.64 -90.76 -31.50
C LEU A 703 -8.74 -89.74 -32.24
N MET A 704 -8.29 -90.06 -33.45
CA MET A 704 -7.48 -89.16 -34.27
C MET A 704 -8.25 -87.90 -34.69
N ALA A 705 -9.51 -88.05 -35.12
CA ALA A 705 -10.38 -86.94 -35.48
C ALA A 705 -10.71 -86.03 -34.27
N PHE A 706 -10.91 -86.63 -33.10
CA PHE A 706 -11.06 -85.87 -31.85
C PHE A 706 -9.77 -85.13 -31.47
N ALA A 707 -8.61 -85.75 -31.62
CA ALA A 707 -7.33 -85.13 -31.30
C ALA A 707 -6.98 -83.96 -32.25
N SER A 708 -7.24 -84.10 -33.55
CA SER A 708 -7.05 -83.00 -34.52
C SER A 708 -8.06 -81.87 -34.33
N ALA A 709 -9.33 -82.17 -34.06
CA ALA A 709 -10.33 -81.17 -33.69
C ALA A 709 -9.93 -80.42 -32.38
N SER A 710 -9.42 -81.15 -31.38
CA SER A 710 -8.92 -80.56 -30.13
C SER A 710 -7.69 -79.66 -30.34
N GLY A 711 -6.80 -80.01 -31.28
CA GLY A 711 -5.64 -79.19 -31.65
C GLY A 711 -5.96 -77.98 -32.53
N LEU A 712 -7.09 -77.98 -33.22
CA LEU A 712 -7.61 -76.82 -33.97
C LEU A 712 -8.42 -75.88 -33.05
N GLY A 713 -9.16 -76.44 -32.09
CA GLY A 713 -9.97 -75.71 -31.12
C GLY A 713 -9.21 -74.97 -30.01
N THR A 714 -7.87 -74.89 -30.09
CA THR A 714 -7.04 -74.02 -29.23
C THR A 714 -6.44 -72.81 -29.98
N ILE A 715 -6.71 -72.71 -31.29
CA ILE A 715 -6.19 -71.66 -32.19
C ILE A 715 -7.20 -70.51 -32.36
N PHE A 716 -8.46 -70.74 -31.99
CA PHE A 716 -9.60 -69.81 -32.07
C PHE A 716 -10.30 -69.70 -30.71
#